data_AF-A0A8R7TXY1-F1
#
_entry.id   AF-A0A8R7TXY1-F1
#
_cell.length_a   1.000
_cell.length_b   1.000
_cell.length_c   1.000
_cell.angle_alpha   90.00
_cell.angle_beta   90.00
_cell.angle_gamma   90.00
#
_symmetry.space_group_name_H-M   'P 1'
#
loop_
_entity.id
_entity.type
_entity.pdbx_description
1 polymer ?
#
loop_
_entity_poly.entity_id
_entity_poly.type
_entity_poly.pdbx_seq_one_letter_code
_entity_poly.pdbx_strand_id
1 'polypeptide(L)'
;MPECLCYIFHYMALDLSHVMDCSIDIETGRLAIPAVCGEEAFLNRVVIPIYSVLKAEVEASRNGTKPHSAWRNYDDVNEYFWSRRVFKKLRWPLDSSRGFFVPPGKFGRVGKTGFVEQRSFWNVYRSFDRLWVMLILFFQAAMIIAWNGSGIPWETLRHRDIQVRVLSVFITWAGLRFMQALLDAGTQYSLVSRETKLISVRMVLKAFVAAGWTITFSVLYVRMWDQRWRDRRWSFAAETRVLNFLEAAAVFVIPQMLALVLFIIPWVRNFTEKTNWRILYVLTWWFQTRTFVGRGLREGLIDNIKYSLFWICLLAAKFSFSYFLQIKPMVSPTKTIFSLHDIRRNWFEFMPHTERIAVIILWLPVVLIYLMDIQIWYAVFSSLTGALIGLFSHLGEIRSVEQLRLRFQFFASAMQFNLMPEEHLDKLHGGIRSKLYDAIHRLKLRYGFGRPYRKIEANEVEAKRFALIWNEIILTFREEDIVSDKEVELLELPPVVWKIRVVRWPCLLLNNELLLALSQAKELVADDRTHWGRISSIEYRRCAVIEAYDSIRQLLLEIIEERTDEHVIVNQLFLAFDNAMEYGKFSEYYRLDLLPKIHSSVITLVELLLKEKKDQTKIVNTLQTLYVLAVHDFPKTRKGIEQLRQEGLAPSRLTESGLLFEDAVKFPGENDLSFYKQVRRLHTILTSRDSMNNVPKNPEARRRIAFFSNSLFMNMPRAPTVEKMVAFSVLTPYYNEDVMYNKDQLRRENEDGISILFYLQKIYEDDWANFLERMRREGMVSDDDIWAGKFQELRLWASYRGQTLSRTVRGMMYYYRALKMLAFLDTASEIDIAEGTKHLASFGSIRHENDVYPINNGLQQRPQRRLNRGASTVSQLFKGQEDGAALMKYTYVVACQIYGNQKKGKDPRAEDILSLMKKNEALRVAYVDEVHHEMGDIQYYSVLVKFDQDLQKEVEIYRIRLPGPLKLGEGKPENQNHAIIFTRGDAVQTIDMNQDNYFEEALKMRNLLQQYNYYHGSQKPTLLGVREHVFTGSVSSLAWFMSAQETSFVTLGQRVLANPLKVRMHYGHPDVFDRLWFLTRGGLSKASRVINISEDIFAGFNCTLRGGNVSHHEYIQVGKGRDVGLNQISMFEAKWDSTSTQCWWS
;
A
#
# COMPACT_ATOMS: atom_id res chain seq x y z
N MET A 1 23.12 -16.43 4.61
CA MET A 1 22.98 -17.83 5.03
C MET A 1 22.87 -17.83 6.55
N PRO A 2 21.65 -17.78 7.13
CA PRO A 2 21.48 -17.56 8.56
C PRO A 2 22.12 -18.64 9.44
N GLU A 3 22.09 -19.89 8.99
CA GLU A 3 22.58 -21.02 9.77
C GLU A 3 24.11 -21.12 9.68
N CYS A 4 24.69 -20.70 8.56
CA CYS A 4 26.13 -20.40 8.49
C CYS A 4 26.53 -19.28 9.46
N LEU A 5 25.73 -18.21 9.59
CA LEU A 5 26.00 -17.14 10.55
C LEU A 5 25.88 -17.64 12.00
N CYS A 6 24.89 -18.47 12.30
CA CYS A 6 24.75 -19.11 13.61
C CYS A 6 25.95 -19.99 13.95
N TYR A 7 26.47 -20.75 12.97
CA TYR A 7 27.68 -21.55 13.12
C TYR A 7 28.89 -20.69 13.49
N ILE A 8 29.13 -19.60 12.74
CA ILE A 8 30.23 -18.66 12.98
C ILE A 8 30.07 -18.02 14.36
N PHE A 9 28.87 -17.51 14.68
CA PHE A 9 28.60 -16.85 15.96
C PHE A 9 28.81 -17.79 17.15
N HIS A 10 28.39 -19.06 17.05
CA HIS A 10 28.53 -20.02 18.14
C HIS A 10 30.00 -20.25 18.52
N TYR A 11 30.89 -20.38 17.52
CA TYR A 11 32.32 -20.53 17.78
C TYR A 11 32.99 -19.23 18.23
N MET A 12 32.65 -18.09 17.61
CA MET A 12 33.19 -16.80 18.05
C MET A 12 32.76 -16.43 19.47
N ALA A 13 31.56 -16.83 19.91
CA ALA A 13 31.11 -16.65 21.29
C ALA A 13 31.93 -17.51 22.27
N LEU A 14 32.33 -18.72 21.87
CA LEU A 14 33.26 -19.55 22.65
C LEU A 14 34.64 -18.89 22.72
N ASP A 15 35.17 -18.44 21.58
CA ASP A 15 36.45 -17.72 21.52
C ASP A 15 36.42 -16.48 22.44
N LEU A 16 35.32 -15.72 22.45
CA LEU A 16 35.14 -14.57 23.34
C LEU A 16 35.12 -14.97 24.82
N SER A 17 34.44 -16.07 25.17
CA SER A 17 34.44 -16.60 26.56
C SER A 17 35.87 -16.93 26.99
N HIS A 18 36.63 -17.62 26.14
CA HIS A 18 38.02 -17.99 26.43
C HIS A 18 38.92 -16.77 26.64
N VAL A 19 38.71 -15.70 25.86
CA VAL A 19 39.41 -14.42 26.01
C VAL A 19 39.01 -13.73 27.32
N MET A 20 37.71 -13.67 27.65
CA MET A 20 37.22 -13.04 28.88
C MET A 20 37.71 -13.76 30.14
N ASP A 21 37.76 -15.10 30.09
CA ASP A 21 38.20 -15.94 31.20
C ASP A 21 39.74 -15.96 31.36
N CYS A 22 40.48 -15.22 30.54
CA CYS A 22 41.95 -15.23 30.48
C CYS A 22 42.53 -16.66 30.43
N SER A 23 41.81 -17.56 29.76
CA SER A 23 42.18 -18.97 29.71
C SER A 23 43.54 -19.13 29.02
N ILE A 24 44.37 -20.02 29.55
CA ILE A 24 45.66 -20.35 28.93
C ILE A 24 45.40 -21.42 27.89
N ASP A 25 45.79 -21.15 26.64
CA ASP A 25 45.75 -22.14 25.58
C ASP A 25 46.75 -23.26 25.89
N ILE A 26 46.23 -24.49 25.99
CA ILE A 26 46.95 -25.68 26.41
C ILE A 26 48.06 -26.05 25.41
N GLU A 27 47.91 -25.69 24.13
CA GLU A 27 48.90 -26.00 23.09
C GLU A 27 50.05 -24.98 23.04
N THR A 28 49.78 -23.71 23.37
CA THR A 28 50.77 -22.62 23.21
C THR A 28 51.30 -22.05 24.52
N GLY A 29 50.66 -22.35 25.66
CA GLY A 29 51.05 -21.83 26.99
C GLY A 29 50.86 -20.32 27.15
N ARG A 30 50.15 -19.66 26.22
CA ARG A 30 49.86 -18.21 26.22
C ARG A 30 48.37 -17.98 26.51
N LEU A 31 48.02 -16.73 26.82
CA LEU A 31 46.61 -16.31 26.90
C LEU A 31 45.89 -16.66 25.59
N ALA A 32 44.70 -17.22 25.70
CA ALA A 32 43.88 -17.64 24.57
C ALA A 32 43.60 -16.44 23.64
N ILE A 33 44.19 -16.47 22.45
CA ILE A 33 43.92 -15.51 21.38
C ILE A 33 42.81 -16.11 20.50
N PRO A 34 41.84 -15.33 20.02
CA PRO A 34 40.84 -15.83 19.07
C PRO A 34 41.50 -16.51 17.87
N ALA A 35 40.89 -17.58 17.36
CA ALA A 35 41.41 -18.33 16.22
C ALA A 35 41.59 -17.48 14.94
N VAL A 36 40.93 -16.32 14.87
CA VAL A 36 41.01 -15.35 13.79
C VAL A 36 41.43 -13.99 14.36
N CYS A 37 42.68 -13.59 14.15
CA CYS A 37 43.25 -12.33 14.65
C CYS A 37 44.04 -11.58 13.54
N GLY A 38 44.12 -10.25 13.64
CA GLY A 38 44.80 -9.37 12.69
C GLY A 38 43.86 -8.44 11.91
N GLU A 39 44.42 -7.48 11.18
CA GLU A 39 43.66 -6.55 10.34
C GLU A 39 42.94 -7.31 9.22
N GLU A 40 41.63 -7.08 9.07
CA GLU A 40 40.74 -7.76 8.12
C GLU A 40 40.73 -9.30 8.20
N ALA A 41 41.29 -9.90 9.27
CA ALA A 41 41.43 -11.34 9.38
C ALA A 41 40.07 -12.07 9.29
N PHE A 42 39.00 -11.47 9.80
CA PHE A 42 37.65 -12.01 9.68
C PHE A 42 37.16 -12.08 8.23
N LEU A 43 37.39 -11.01 7.45
CA LEU A 43 37.04 -10.97 6.03
C LEU A 43 37.84 -12.04 5.27
N ASN A 44 39.16 -12.08 5.48
CA ASN A 44 40.08 -12.92 4.73
C ASN A 44 40.00 -14.41 5.09
N ARG A 45 39.84 -14.76 6.37
CA ARG A 45 39.87 -16.16 6.86
C ARG A 45 38.49 -16.79 7.04
N VAL A 46 37.43 -16.00 7.17
CA VAL A 46 36.07 -16.53 7.42
C VAL A 46 35.15 -16.24 6.23
N VAL A 47 35.01 -14.98 5.83
CA VAL A 47 34.01 -14.57 4.83
C VAL A 47 34.43 -14.92 3.40
N ILE A 48 35.65 -14.59 2.99
CA ILE A 48 36.17 -14.82 1.62
C ILE A 48 36.16 -16.31 1.25
N PRO A 49 36.59 -17.26 2.09
CA PRO A 49 36.54 -18.68 1.75
C PRO A 49 35.11 -19.16 1.44
N ILE A 50 34.12 -18.75 2.24
CA ILE A 50 32.71 -19.11 2.02
C ILE A 50 32.18 -18.43 0.75
N TYR A 51 32.49 -17.15 0.55
CA TYR A 51 32.12 -16.42 -0.67
C TYR A 51 32.71 -17.06 -1.94
N SER A 52 33.95 -17.53 -1.90
CA SER A 52 34.62 -18.19 -3.02
C SER A 52 33.91 -19.48 -3.44
N VAL A 53 33.40 -20.25 -2.48
CA VAL A 53 32.58 -21.45 -2.74
C VAL A 53 31.29 -21.06 -3.44
N LEU A 54 30.59 -20.03 -2.94
CA LEU A 54 29.36 -19.55 -3.58
C LEU A 54 29.60 -19.05 -5.00
N LYS A 55 30.67 -18.28 -5.22
CA LYS A 55 31.06 -17.80 -6.54
C LYS A 55 31.32 -18.95 -7.51
N ALA A 56 32.09 -19.96 -7.10
CA ALA A 56 32.38 -21.13 -7.92
C ALA A 56 31.12 -21.96 -8.24
N GLU A 57 30.19 -22.09 -7.31
CA GLU A 57 28.90 -22.76 -7.54
C GLU A 57 28.00 -22.00 -8.52
N VAL A 58 27.94 -20.67 -8.39
CA VAL A 58 27.21 -19.79 -9.31
C VAL A 58 27.80 -19.86 -10.72
N GLU A 59 29.12 -19.80 -10.87
CA GLU A 59 29.78 -19.96 -12.17
C GLU A 59 29.51 -21.36 -12.77
N ALA A 60 29.54 -22.41 -11.95
CA ALA A 60 29.26 -23.77 -12.39
C ALA A 60 27.81 -23.96 -12.86
N SER A 61 26.86 -23.15 -12.38
CA SER A 61 25.45 -23.18 -12.80
C SER A 61 25.23 -22.83 -14.29
N ARG A 62 26.21 -22.17 -14.94
CA ARG A 62 26.10 -21.61 -16.30
C ARG A 62 24.82 -20.78 -16.47
N ASN A 63 24.63 -19.77 -15.62
CA ASN A 63 23.43 -18.91 -15.61
C ASN A 63 22.12 -19.70 -15.51
N GLY A 64 22.09 -20.75 -14.66
CA GLY A 64 20.89 -21.55 -14.41
C GLY A 64 20.47 -22.53 -15.52
N THR A 65 21.29 -22.69 -16.56
CA THR A 65 21.04 -23.65 -17.65
C THR A 65 21.35 -25.09 -17.25
N LYS A 66 22.29 -25.31 -16.31
CA LYS A 66 22.60 -26.67 -15.83
C LYS A 66 21.50 -27.23 -14.92
N PRO A 67 21.27 -28.56 -14.93
CA PRO A 67 20.32 -29.19 -14.01
C PRO A 67 20.70 -28.88 -12.56
N HIS A 68 19.68 -28.58 -11.74
CA HIS A 68 19.87 -28.19 -10.35
C HIS A 68 20.69 -29.22 -9.56
N SER A 69 20.55 -30.51 -9.86
CA SER A 69 21.32 -31.60 -9.27
C SER A 69 22.85 -31.46 -9.37
N ALA A 70 23.38 -30.70 -10.36
CA ALA A 70 24.81 -30.60 -10.61
C ALA A 70 25.56 -29.55 -9.77
N TRP A 71 24.84 -28.60 -9.15
CA TRP A 71 25.40 -27.46 -8.44
C TRP A 71 24.62 -27.12 -7.16
N ARG A 72 25.24 -26.44 -6.19
CA ARG A 72 24.58 -26.07 -4.91
C ARG A 72 24.12 -24.62 -4.97
N ASN A 73 22.85 -24.36 -4.69
CA ASN A 73 22.35 -22.99 -4.53
C ASN A 73 22.55 -22.49 -3.09
N TYR A 74 22.14 -21.25 -2.82
CA TYR A 74 22.20 -20.66 -1.48
C TYR A 74 21.59 -21.56 -0.41
N ASP A 75 20.42 -22.17 -0.69
CA ASP A 75 19.70 -22.99 0.28
C ASP A 75 20.39 -24.33 0.52
N ASP A 76 20.95 -24.96 -0.52
CA ASP A 76 21.76 -26.17 -0.39
C ASP A 76 23.00 -25.92 0.50
N VAL A 77 23.65 -24.77 0.32
CA VAL A 77 24.82 -24.39 1.13
C VAL A 77 24.39 -24.07 2.56
N ASN A 78 23.26 -23.41 2.76
CA ASN A 78 22.74 -23.08 4.08
C ASN A 78 22.22 -24.31 4.85
N GLU A 79 21.57 -25.25 4.16
CA GLU A 79 21.08 -26.52 4.70
C GLU A 79 22.23 -27.39 5.22
N TYR A 80 23.41 -27.32 4.58
CA TYR A 80 24.60 -28.00 5.08
C TYR A 80 24.82 -27.68 6.57
N PHE A 81 24.65 -26.41 6.98
CA PHE A 81 24.83 -25.94 8.36
C PHE A 81 23.71 -26.34 9.34
N TRP A 82 22.58 -26.92 8.89
CA TRP A 82 21.51 -27.40 9.78
C TRP A 82 21.92 -28.64 10.58
N SER A 83 22.90 -29.39 10.08
CA SER A 83 23.31 -30.64 10.69
C SER A 83 24.32 -30.42 11.81
N ARG A 84 24.09 -31.02 12.98
CA ARG A 84 25.11 -31.10 14.06
C ARG A 84 26.44 -31.72 13.60
N ARG A 85 26.45 -32.39 12.44
CA ARG A 85 27.66 -32.97 11.85
C ARG A 85 28.65 -31.92 11.34
N VAL A 86 28.20 -30.69 11.06
CA VAL A 86 29.06 -29.60 10.55
C VAL A 86 30.13 -29.24 11.56
N PHE A 87 29.79 -29.19 12.85
CA PHE A 87 30.75 -28.94 13.94
C PHE A 87 31.92 -29.92 13.93
N LYS A 88 31.70 -31.18 13.53
CA LYS A 88 32.77 -32.19 13.42
C LYS A 88 33.50 -32.17 12.07
N LYS A 89 32.79 -31.86 10.98
CA LYS A 89 33.30 -31.99 9.61
C LYS A 89 34.00 -30.74 9.07
N LEU A 90 33.52 -29.54 9.41
CA LEU A 90 34.04 -28.27 8.91
C LEU A 90 35.13 -27.68 9.83
N ARG A 91 35.05 -27.97 11.15
CA ARG A 91 35.93 -27.47 12.23
C ARG A 91 35.94 -25.93 12.36
N TRP A 92 36.49 -25.43 13.46
CA TRP A 92 36.77 -24.01 13.70
C TRP A 92 38.19 -23.89 14.23
N PRO A 93 39.07 -23.06 13.64
CA PRO A 93 38.89 -22.23 12.43
C PRO A 93 38.64 -23.05 11.14
N LEU A 94 38.16 -22.40 10.08
CA LEU A 94 37.76 -23.06 8.84
C LEU A 94 38.94 -23.72 8.12
N ASP A 95 38.85 -25.03 7.88
CA ASP A 95 39.87 -25.83 7.20
C ASP A 95 39.53 -25.99 5.70
N SER A 96 40.32 -25.36 4.82
CA SER A 96 40.10 -25.34 3.36
C SER A 96 40.26 -26.71 2.68
N SER A 97 40.87 -27.70 3.36
CA SER A 97 41.04 -29.06 2.84
C SER A 97 39.75 -29.90 2.90
N ARG A 98 38.71 -29.41 3.58
CA ARG A 98 37.45 -30.15 3.79
C ARG A 98 36.56 -30.12 2.56
N GLY A 99 35.78 -31.20 2.38
CA GLY A 99 34.88 -31.42 1.23
C GLY A 99 33.83 -30.33 0.96
N PHE A 100 33.60 -29.41 1.91
CA PHE A 100 32.72 -28.24 1.72
C PHE A 100 33.33 -27.20 0.75
N PHE A 101 34.64 -26.98 0.85
CA PHE A 101 35.42 -26.03 0.05
C PHE A 101 35.90 -26.61 -1.30
N VAL A 102 35.67 -27.90 -1.53
CA VAL A 102 36.01 -28.55 -2.81
C VAL A 102 35.10 -28.01 -3.93
N PRO A 103 35.67 -27.47 -5.03
CA PRO A 103 34.88 -26.85 -6.10
C PRO A 103 34.05 -27.89 -6.89
N PRO A 104 33.01 -27.43 -7.61
CA PRO A 104 32.13 -28.28 -8.41
C PRO A 104 32.91 -29.08 -9.46
N GLY A 105 32.61 -30.38 -9.60
CA GLY A 105 33.24 -31.30 -10.56
C GLY A 105 34.44 -32.09 -10.04
N LYS A 106 34.94 -31.83 -8.82
CA LYS A 106 36.04 -32.58 -8.21
C LYS A 106 35.56 -33.70 -7.26
N PHE A 107 36.35 -34.76 -7.16
CA PHE A 107 36.09 -35.89 -6.26
C PHE A 107 36.17 -35.46 -4.78
N GLY A 108 35.30 -35.99 -3.93
CA GLY A 108 35.23 -35.63 -2.50
C GLY A 108 34.35 -34.42 -2.16
N ARG A 109 33.68 -33.82 -3.15
CA ARG A 109 32.69 -32.75 -2.95
C ARG A 109 31.46 -33.25 -2.17
N VAL A 110 30.98 -32.43 -1.24
CA VAL A 110 29.71 -32.69 -0.55
C VAL A 110 28.53 -32.41 -1.49
N GLY A 111 27.71 -33.44 -1.72
CA GLY A 111 26.47 -33.34 -2.50
C GLY A 111 25.32 -32.65 -1.75
N LYS A 112 24.15 -32.55 -2.39
CA LYS A 112 22.93 -31.97 -1.79
C LYS A 112 22.39 -32.82 -0.65
N THR A 113 21.84 -32.18 0.38
CA THR A 113 21.44 -32.84 1.62
C THR A 113 19.94 -33.10 1.75
N GLY A 114 19.08 -32.25 1.18
CA GLY A 114 17.63 -32.30 1.39
C GLY A 114 16.80 -32.52 0.14
N PHE A 115 16.87 -31.60 -0.82
CA PHE A 115 16.06 -31.63 -2.03
C PHE A 115 16.93 -31.65 -3.29
N VAL A 116 16.56 -32.50 -4.25
CA VAL A 116 17.18 -32.53 -5.58
C VAL A 116 16.07 -32.41 -6.60
N GLU A 117 16.04 -31.30 -7.33
CA GLU A 117 15.13 -31.15 -8.46
C GLU A 117 15.75 -31.80 -9.71
N GLN A 118 15.03 -32.76 -10.29
CA GLN A 118 15.32 -33.29 -11.62
C GLN A 118 14.25 -32.79 -12.58
N ARG A 119 14.57 -31.85 -13.48
CA ARG A 119 13.57 -31.25 -14.40
C ARG A 119 12.84 -32.34 -15.20
N SER A 120 11.57 -32.58 -14.88
CA SER A 120 10.70 -33.59 -15.50
C SER A 120 9.24 -33.19 -15.32
N PHE A 121 8.40 -33.46 -16.32
CA PHE A 121 6.94 -33.26 -16.23
C PHE A 121 6.33 -34.00 -15.02
N TRP A 122 6.86 -35.18 -14.69
CA TRP A 122 6.40 -36.00 -13.57
C TRP A 122 6.57 -35.34 -12.20
N ASN A 123 7.44 -34.32 -12.10
CA ASN A 123 7.54 -33.54 -10.86
C ASN A 123 6.24 -32.77 -10.57
N VAL A 124 5.51 -32.31 -11.59
CA VAL A 124 4.25 -31.57 -11.40
C VAL A 124 3.24 -32.49 -10.72
N TYR A 125 3.11 -33.70 -11.25
CA TYR A 125 2.24 -34.71 -10.68
C TYR A 125 2.63 -35.06 -9.23
N ARG A 126 3.94 -35.25 -8.98
CA ARG A 126 4.47 -35.57 -7.64
C ARG A 126 4.17 -34.48 -6.62
N SER A 127 4.34 -33.21 -6.99
CA SER A 127 4.18 -32.09 -6.06
C SER A 127 2.72 -31.78 -5.75
N PHE A 128 1.80 -32.05 -6.70
CA PHE A 128 0.36 -31.81 -6.55
C PHE A 128 -0.46 -33.10 -6.41
N ASP A 129 0.13 -34.13 -5.81
CA ASP A 129 -0.46 -35.48 -5.71
C ASP A 129 -1.92 -35.45 -5.20
N ARG A 130 -2.19 -34.64 -4.16
CA ARG A 130 -3.52 -34.54 -3.54
C ARG A 130 -4.57 -33.96 -4.50
N LEU A 131 -4.20 -32.96 -5.30
CA LEU A 131 -5.09 -32.33 -6.27
C LEU A 131 -5.46 -33.34 -7.37
N TRP A 132 -4.45 -34.02 -7.93
CA TRP A 132 -4.64 -35.04 -8.95
C TRP A 132 -5.47 -36.22 -8.46
N VAL A 133 -5.18 -36.72 -7.26
CA VAL A 133 -5.95 -37.79 -6.62
C VAL A 133 -7.41 -37.35 -6.45
N MET A 134 -7.67 -36.17 -5.90
CA MET A 134 -9.03 -35.66 -5.73
C MET A 134 -9.78 -35.56 -7.07
N LEU A 135 -9.13 -35.00 -8.11
CA LEU A 135 -9.71 -34.82 -9.44
C LEU A 135 -10.05 -36.16 -10.11
N ILE A 136 -9.13 -37.13 -10.07
CA ILE A 136 -9.30 -38.44 -10.71
C ILE A 136 -10.37 -39.26 -9.98
N LEU A 137 -10.33 -39.30 -8.65
CA LEU A 137 -11.29 -40.08 -7.86
C LEU A 137 -12.71 -39.53 -7.97
N PHE A 138 -12.87 -38.20 -7.95
CA PHE A 138 -14.18 -37.59 -8.18
C PHE A 138 -14.70 -37.88 -9.60
N PHE A 139 -13.86 -37.73 -10.63
CA PHE A 139 -14.26 -37.99 -12.01
C PHE A 139 -14.73 -39.44 -12.18
N GLN A 140 -13.99 -40.42 -11.63
CA GLN A 140 -14.41 -41.83 -11.64
C GLN A 140 -15.75 -42.04 -10.94
N ALA A 141 -15.92 -41.51 -9.72
CA ALA A 141 -17.17 -41.66 -8.96
C ALA A 141 -18.36 -41.03 -9.70
N ALA A 142 -18.19 -39.81 -10.21
CA ALA A 142 -19.18 -39.07 -10.98
C ALA A 142 -19.58 -39.82 -12.25
N MET A 143 -18.61 -40.34 -13.01
CA MET A 143 -18.85 -41.15 -14.20
C MET A 143 -19.67 -42.40 -13.91
N ILE A 144 -19.32 -43.14 -12.84
CA ILE A 144 -20.05 -44.37 -12.46
C ILE A 144 -21.52 -44.05 -12.12
N ILE A 145 -21.76 -42.97 -11.38
CA ILE A 145 -23.12 -42.56 -11.00
C ILE A 145 -23.89 -42.07 -12.23
N ALA A 146 -23.30 -41.19 -13.04
CA ALA A 146 -23.93 -40.64 -14.24
C ALA A 146 -24.23 -41.71 -15.29
N TRP A 147 -23.39 -42.75 -15.41
CA TRP A 147 -23.59 -43.85 -16.35
C TRP A 147 -24.81 -44.72 -16.02
N ASN A 148 -25.15 -44.87 -14.74
CA ASN A 148 -26.15 -45.84 -14.29
C ASN A 148 -27.45 -45.19 -13.74
N GLY A 149 -27.51 -43.86 -13.57
CA GLY A 149 -28.66 -43.15 -13.00
C GLY A 149 -29.33 -42.17 -13.96
N SER A 150 -30.68 -42.16 -13.99
CA SER A 150 -31.49 -41.17 -14.71
C SER A 150 -31.80 -39.92 -13.85
N GLY A 151 -31.88 -40.07 -12.54
CA GLY A 151 -32.30 -39.03 -11.57
C GLY A 151 -31.17 -38.26 -10.87
N ILE A 152 -31.40 -37.91 -9.61
CA ILE A 152 -30.44 -37.22 -8.73
C ILE A 152 -29.41 -38.24 -8.20
N PRO A 153 -28.13 -37.87 -7.95
CA PRO A 153 -27.09 -38.78 -7.48
C PRO A 153 -27.49 -39.64 -6.27
N TRP A 154 -28.19 -39.04 -5.31
CA TRP A 154 -28.58 -39.69 -4.06
C TRP A 154 -29.58 -40.83 -4.24
N GLU A 155 -30.48 -40.72 -5.22
CA GLU A 155 -31.45 -41.78 -5.54
C GLU A 155 -30.76 -42.96 -6.24
N THR A 156 -29.82 -42.64 -7.13
CA THR A 156 -29.03 -43.64 -7.86
C THR A 156 -28.17 -44.47 -6.90
N LEU A 157 -27.58 -43.83 -5.87
CA LEU A 157 -26.80 -44.50 -4.82
C LEU A 157 -27.61 -45.41 -3.89
N ARG A 158 -28.95 -45.44 -3.96
CA ARG A 158 -29.76 -46.44 -3.24
C ARG A 158 -29.60 -47.84 -3.82
N HIS A 159 -29.18 -47.96 -5.07
CA HIS A 159 -28.98 -49.25 -5.73
C HIS A 159 -27.64 -49.88 -5.33
N ARG A 160 -27.69 -51.07 -4.73
CA ARG A 160 -26.52 -51.79 -4.20
C ARG A 160 -25.46 -52.10 -5.27
N ASP A 161 -25.89 -52.46 -6.48
CA ASP A 161 -24.97 -52.70 -7.60
C ASP A 161 -24.13 -51.45 -7.94
N ILE A 162 -24.72 -50.25 -7.83
CA ILE A 162 -24.02 -48.99 -8.08
C ILE A 162 -23.11 -48.64 -6.90
N GLN A 163 -23.55 -48.84 -5.65
CA GLN A 163 -22.70 -48.66 -4.46
C GLN A 163 -21.39 -49.45 -4.58
N VAL A 164 -21.48 -50.73 -4.95
CA VAL A 164 -20.28 -51.58 -5.11
C VAL A 164 -19.43 -51.14 -6.29
N ARG A 165 -20.02 -50.68 -7.41
CA ARG A 165 -19.22 -50.09 -8.50
C ARG A 165 -18.43 -48.87 -8.04
N VAL A 166 -19.03 -47.99 -7.22
CA VAL A 166 -18.35 -46.80 -6.67
C VAL A 166 -17.17 -47.19 -5.75
N LEU A 167 -17.22 -48.34 -5.06
CA LEU A 167 -16.09 -48.83 -4.25
C LEU A 167 -14.80 -49.08 -5.06
N SER A 168 -14.88 -49.20 -6.39
CA SER A 168 -13.69 -49.27 -7.26
C SER A 168 -12.76 -48.05 -7.14
N VAL A 169 -13.26 -46.91 -6.62
CA VAL A 169 -12.47 -45.71 -6.33
C VAL A 169 -11.32 -46.01 -5.35
N PHE A 170 -11.48 -46.95 -4.41
CA PHE A 170 -10.40 -47.33 -3.48
C PHE A 170 -9.24 -48.07 -4.18
N ILE A 171 -9.53 -48.84 -5.24
CA ILE A 171 -8.50 -49.49 -6.07
C ILE A 171 -7.67 -48.41 -6.77
N THR A 172 -8.35 -47.45 -7.41
CA THR A 172 -7.69 -46.33 -8.08
C THR A 172 -6.90 -45.50 -7.09
N TRP A 173 -7.43 -45.21 -5.90
CA TRP A 173 -6.73 -44.43 -4.89
C TRP A 173 -5.45 -45.13 -4.42
N ALA A 174 -5.49 -46.44 -4.16
CA ALA A 174 -4.31 -47.22 -3.81
C ALA A 174 -3.30 -47.28 -4.97
N GLY A 175 -3.78 -47.44 -6.22
CA GLY A 175 -2.94 -47.41 -7.42
C GLY A 175 -2.22 -46.06 -7.62
N LEU A 176 -2.90 -44.93 -7.40
CA LEU A 176 -2.29 -43.60 -7.46
C LEU A 176 -1.25 -43.40 -6.34
N ARG A 177 -1.47 -43.96 -5.14
CA ARG A 177 -0.46 -43.99 -4.07
C ARG A 177 0.77 -44.82 -4.44
N PHE A 178 0.59 -45.92 -5.16
CA PHE A 178 1.70 -46.72 -5.67
C PHE A 178 2.49 -45.97 -6.74
N MET A 179 1.81 -45.33 -7.69
CA MET A 179 2.44 -44.44 -8.68
C MET A 179 3.23 -43.32 -8.00
N GLN A 180 2.66 -42.68 -6.98
CA GLN A 180 3.36 -41.67 -6.19
C GLN A 180 4.64 -42.22 -5.54
N ALA A 181 4.59 -43.42 -4.97
CA ALA A 181 5.77 -44.04 -4.35
C ALA A 181 6.88 -44.37 -5.38
N LEU A 182 6.51 -44.78 -6.59
CA LEU A 182 7.45 -44.99 -7.70
C LEU A 182 8.08 -43.67 -8.16
N LEU A 183 7.29 -42.61 -8.28
CA LEU A 183 7.78 -41.29 -8.65
C LEU A 183 8.70 -40.70 -7.58
N ASP A 184 8.38 -40.86 -6.30
CA ASP A 184 9.26 -40.50 -5.18
C ASP A 184 10.61 -41.23 -5.31
N ALA A 185 10.62 -42.53 -5.57
CA ALA A 185 11.86 -43.31 -5.74
C ALA A 185 12.66 -42.89 -6.99
N GLY A 186 11.98 -42.69 -8.12
CA GLY A 186 12.61 -42.35 -9.40
C GLY A 186 13.16 -40.92 -9.47
N THR A 187 12.54 -39.95 -8.79
CA THR A 187 12.98 -38.54 -8.82
C THR A 187 13.98 -38.19 -7.73
N GLN A 188 13.92 -38.88 -6.57
CA GLN A 188 14.72 -38.55 -5.39
C GLN A 188 15.85 -39.55 -5.10
N TYR A 189 16.18 -40.49 -6.00
CA TYR A 189 17.26 -41.47 -5.78
C TYR A 189 18.60 -40.82 -5.43
N SER A 190 18.86 -39.62 -5.96
CA SER A 190 20.10 -38.86 -5.74
C SER A 190 20.29 -38.37 -4.28
N LEU A 191 19.24 -38.38 -3.46
CA LEU A 191 19.32 -38.13 -2.01
C LEU A 191 19.85 -39.33 -1.23
N VAL A 192 19.90 -40.51 -1.86
CA VAL A 192 20.43 -41.74 -1.26
C VAL A 192 21.94 -41.69 -1.34
N SER A 193 22.55 -41.34 -0.22
CA SER A 193 23.99 -41.39 0.00
C SER A 193 24.33 -42.50 1.00
N ARG A 194 25.62 -42.80 1.14
CA ARG A 194 26.13 -43.75 2.15
C ARG A 194 25.67 -43.37 3.58
N GLU A 195 25.34 -42.10 3.81
CA GLU A 195 24.92 -41.52 5.10
C GLU A 195 23.39 -41.39 5.31
N THR A 196 22.55 -41.66 4.29
CA THR A 196 21.08 -41.48 4.32
C THR A 196 20.29 -42.76 4.02
N LYS A 197 20.83 -43.95 4.39
CA LYS A 197 20.20 -45.27 4.13
C LYS A 197 18.73 -45.39 4.60
N LEU A 198 18.36 -44.73 5.69
CA LEU A 198 16.98 -44.69 6.20
C LEU A 198 15.98 -44.10 5.19
N ILE A 199 16.41 -43.17 4.33
CA ILE A 199 15.56 -42.58 3.28
C ILE A 199 15.26 -43.63 2.21
N SER A 200 16.27 -44.39 1.79
CA SER A 200 16.11 -45.49 0.83
C SER A 200 15.16 -46.57 1.37
N VAL A 201 15.34 -47.00 2.62
CA VAL A 201 14.42 -47.97 3.28
C VAL A 201 12.98 -47.45 3.29
N ARG A 202 12.79 -46.16 3.59
CA ARG A 202 11.46 -45.54 3.59
C ARG A 202 10.81 -45.52 2.21
N MET A 203 11.57 -45.19 1.15
CA MET A 203 11.06 -45.17 -0.23
C MET A 203 10.58 -46.56 -0.66
N VAL A 204 11.38 -47.59 -0.37
CA VAL A 204 11.05 -48.99 -0.69
C VAL A 204 9.82 -49.45 0.10
N LEU A 205 9.76 -49.18 1.40
CA LEU A 205 8.63 -49.58 2.26
C LEU A 205 7.31 -48.91 1.83
N LYS A 206 7.34 -47.63 1.43
CA LYS A 206 6.17 -46.95 0.87
C LYS A 206 5.62 -47.65 -0.37
N ALA A 207 6.49 -48.07 -1.29
CA ALA A 207 6.09 -48.75 -2.51
C ALA A 207 5.44 -50.10 -2.22
N PHE A 208 6.02 -50.90 -1.32
CA PHE A 208 5.45 -52.20 -0.93
C PHE A 208 4.09 -52.07 -0.24
N VAL A 209 3.95 -51.14 0.70
CA VAL A 209 2.67 -50.93 1.41
C VAL A 209 1.59 -50.45 0.44
N ALA A 210 1.93 -49.52 -0.48
CA ALA A 210 0.97 -49.04 -1.48
C ALA A 210 0.55 -50.17 -2.44
N ALA A 211 1.49 -50.98 -2.93
CA ALA A 211 1.18 -52.15 -3.77
C ALA A 211 0.30 -53.17 -3.04
N GLY A 212 0.59 -53.44 -1.76
CA GLY A 212 -0.20 -54.33 -0.90
C GLY A 212 -1.66 -53.90 -0.78
N TRP A 213 -1.93 -52.60 -0.60
CA TRP A 213 -3.29 -52.06 -0.60
C TRP A 213 -3.99 -52.18 -1.96
N THR A 214 -3.28 -51.92 -3.08
CA THR A 214 -3.86 -52.08 -4.42
C THR A 214 -4.30 -53.53 -4.66
N ILE A 215 -3.42 -54.50 -4.37
CA ILE A 215 -3.73 -55.93 -4.51
C ILE A 215 -4.91 -56.32 -3.60
N THR A 216 -4.89 -55.87 -2.35
CA THR A 216 -5.95 -56.18 -1.37
C THR A 216 -7.32 -55.68 -1.85
N PHE A 217 -7.42 -54.42 -2.28
CA PHE A 217 -8.69 -53.89 -2.81
C PHE A 217 -9.12 -54.57 -4.10
N SER A 218 -8.20 -54.88 -5.03
CA SER A 218 -8.52 -55.62 -6.24
C SER A 218 -9.07 -57.01 -5.95
N VAL A 219 -8.43 -57.78 -5.06
CA VAL A 219 -8.88 -59.14 -4.68
C VAL A 219 -10.25 -59.10 -3.99
N LEU A 220 -10.44 -58.19 -3.03
CA LEU A 220 -11.72 -58.05 -2.33
C LEU A 220 -12.83 -57.61 -3.30
N TYR A 221 -12.54 -56.72 -4.25
CA TYR A 221 -13.49 -56.27 -5.27
C TYR A 221 -13.93 -57.38 -6.22
N VAL A 222 -12.98 -58.17 -6.72
CA VAL A 222 -13.30 -59.34 -7.56
C VAL A 222 -14.13 -60.36 -6.79
N ARG A 223 -13.78 -60.64 -5.52
CA ARG A 223 -14.55 -61.56 -4.66
C ARG A 223 -15.99 -61.10 -4.43
N MET A 224 -16.23 -59.79 -4.31
CA MET A 224 -17.60 -59.26 -4.19
C MET A 224 -18.43 -59.55 -5.44
N TRP A 225 -17.89 -59.27 -6.64
CA TRP A 225 -18.60 -59.48 -7.91
C TRP A 225 -18.80 -60.96 -8.23
N ASP A 226 -17.79 -61.79 -7.99
CA ASP A 226 -17.87 -63.23 -8.19
C ASP A 226 -18.98 -63.86 -7.32
N GLN A 227 -19.08 -63.47 -6.04
CA GLN A 227 -20.17 -63.91 -5.17
C GLN A 227 -21.55 -63.40 -5.66
N ARG A 228 -21.64 -62.12 -6.07
CA ARG A 228 -22.87 -61.51 -6.60
C ARG A 228 -23.34 -62.17 -7.91
N TRP A 229 -22.42 -62.60 -8.77
CA TRP A 229 -22.73 -63.29 -10.02
C TRP A 229 -23.15 -64.75 -9.76
N ARG A 230 -22.47 -65.45 -8.85
CA ARG A 230 -22.85 -66.81 -8.43
C ARG A 230 -24.24 -66.86 -7.80
N ASP A 231 -24.53 -65.92 -6.89
CA ASP A 231 -25.78 -65.92 -6.13
C ASP A 231 -26.96 -65.25 -6.88
N ARG A 232 -26.70 -64.61 -8.03
CA ARG A 232 -27.64 -63.80 -8.85
C ARG A 232 -28.35 -62.64 -8.12
N ARG A 233 -28.21 -62.52 -6.80
CA ARG A 233 -28.72 -61.45 -5.92
C ARG A 233 -27.68 -61.06 -4.86
N TRP A 234 -27.91 -59.96 -4.13
CA TRP A 234 -27.13 -59.64 -2.93
C TRP A 234 -27.56 -60.55 -1.77
N SER A 235 -26.94 -61.72 -1.69
CA SER A 235 -27.13 -62.68 -0.59
C SER A 235 -26.43 -62.20 0.69
N PHE A 236 -26.76 -62.81 1.84
CA PHE A 236 -26.05 -62.55 3.11
C PHE A 236 -24.53 -62.77 2.98
N ALA A 237 -24.10 -63.76 2.19
CA ALA A 237 -22.69 -64.01 1.91
C ALA A 237 -22.07 -62.87 1.07
N ALA A 238 -22.77 -62.37 0.06
CA ALA A 238 -22.34 -61.22 -0.73
C ALA A 238 -22.26 -59.93 0.12
N GLU A 239 -23.21 -59.69 1.01
CA GLU A 239 -23.19 -58.56 1.94
C GLU A 239 -22.03 -58.64 2.94
N THR A 240 -21.72 -59.84 3.44
CA THR A 240 -20.55 -60.07 4.30
C THR A 240 -19.25 -59.71 3.56
N ARG A 241 -19.13 -60.03 2.26
CA ARG A 241 -17.95 -59.63 1.46
C ARG A 241 -17.88 -58.12 1.25
N VAL A 242 -19.01 -57.44 1.12
CA VAL A 242 -19.06 -55.96 1.08
C VAL A 242 -18.61 -55.37 2.40
N LEU A 243 -19.06 -55.92 3.54
CA LEU A 243 -18.59 -55.50 4.87
C LEU A 243 -17.08 -55.67 5.03
N ASN A 244 -16.50 -56.82 4.63
CA ASN A 244 -15.05 -57.02 4.67
C ASN A 244 -14.29 -55.98 3.82
N PHE A 245 -14.83 -55.59 2.66
CA PHE A 245 -14.24 -54.51 1.86
C PHE A 245 -14.33 -53.17 2.58
N LEU A 246 -15.47 -52.86 3.20
CA LEU A 246 -15.67 -51.62 3.95
C LEU A 246 -14.78 -51.53 5.19
N GLU A 247 -14.54 -52.65 5.89
CA GLU A 247 -13.57 -52.73 6.98
C GLU A 247 -12.15 -52.44 6.51
N ALA A 248 -11.71 -53.07 5.41
CA ALA A 248 -10.40 -52.79 4.81
C ALA A 248 -10.29 -51.32 4.36
N ALA A 249 -11.37 -50.77 3.77
CA ALA A 249 -11.44 -49.36 3.40
C ALA A 249 -11.37 -48.44 4.63
N ALA A 250 -12.05 -48.77 5.72
CA ALA A 250 -11.98 -48.02 6.97
C ALA A 250 -10.53 -47.97 7.49
N VAL A 251 -9.83 -49.10 7.54
CA VAL A 251 -8.41 -49.16 7.95
C VAL A 251 -7.52 -48.29 7.05
N PHE A 252 -7.76 -48.32 5.73
CA PHE A 252 -7.01 -47.50 4.77
C PHE A 252 -7.26 -45.99 4.93
N VAL A 253 -8.47 -45.60 5.34
CA VAL A 253 -8.90 -44.20 5.50
C VAL A 253 -8.55 -43.62 6.88
N ILE A 254 -8.45 -44.43 7.93
CA ILE A 254 -8.09 -44.00 9.31
C ILE A 254 -6.97 -42.95 9.33
N PRO A 255 -5.84 -43.14 8.62
CA PRO A 255 -4.75 -42.18 8.72
C PRO A 255 -5.08 -40.81 8.09
N GLN A 256 -5.92 -40.78 7.05
CA GLN A 256 -6.40 -39.53 6.44
C GLN A 256 -7.43 -38.84 7.33
N MET A 257 -8.30 -39.62 7.98
CA MET A 257 -9.25 -39.10 8.97
C MET A 257 -8.52 -38.51 10.18
N LEU A 258 -7.46 -39.17 10.65
CA LEU A 258 -6.58 -38.62 11.68
C LEU A 258 -5.94 -37.31 11.21
N ALA A 259 -5.44 -37.25 9.97
CA ALA A 259 -4.88 -36.02 9.40
C ALA A 259 -5.93 -34.89 9.30
N LEU A 260 -7.19 -35.21 9.02
CA LEU A 260 -8.32 -34.27 8.97
C LEU A 260 -8.71 -33.79 10.38
N VAL A 261 -8.81 -34.68 11.36
CA VAL A 261 -9.08 -34.32 12.77
C VAL A 261 -7.96 -33.41 13.30
N LEU A 262 -6.70 -33.75 13.03
CA LEU A 262 -5.54 -32.92 13.36
C LEU A 262 -5.52 -31.59 12.56
N PHE A 263 -6.15 -31.53 11.39
CA PHE A 263 -6.33 -30.29 10.64
C PHE A 263 -7.36 -29.37 11.31
N ILE A 264 -8.48 -29.93 11.79
CA ILE A 264 -9.57 -29.20 12.48
C ILE A 264 -9.12 -28.70 13.86
N ILE A 265 -8.24 -29.45 14.55
CA ILE A 265 -7.71 -29.09 15.87
C ILE A 265 -6.23 -28.67 15.75
N PRO A 266 -5.96 -27.43 15.30
CA PRO A 266 -4.61 -26.97 14.99
C PRO A 266 -3.66 -26.97 16.20
N TRP A 267 -4.14 -26.79 17.44
CA TRP A 267 -3.25 -26.81 18.61
C TRP A 267 -2.64 -28.20 18.86
N VAL A 268 -3.42 -29.28 18.69
CA VAL A 268 -2.94 -30.66 18.86
C VAL A 268 -1.91 -30.96 17.80
N ARG A 269 -2.20 -30.57 16.55
CA ARG A 269 -1.27 -30.77 15.46
C ARG A 269 0.02 -29.96 15.61
N ASN A 270 -0.07 -28.69 16.00
CA ASN A 270 1.11 -27.86 16.27
C ASN A 270 1.95 -28.46 17.41
N PHE A 271 1.32 -28.97 18.46
CA PHE A 271 2.01 -29.70 19.53
C PHE A 271 2.72 -30.96 18.96
N THR A 272 2.01 -31.79 18.21
CA THR A 272 2.56 -33.02 17.62
C THR A 272 3.72 -32.72 16.66
N GLU A 273 3.63 -31.66 15.86
CA GLU A 273 4.65 -31.26 14.88
C GLU A 273 5.91 -30.64 15.52
N LYS A 274 5.76 -29.94 16.66
CA LYS A 274 6.88 -29.36 17.43
C LYS A 274 7.60 -30.41 18.29
N THR A 275 6.93 -31.51 18.63
CA THR A 275 7.46 -32.50 19.57
C THR A 275 8.42 -33.46 18.87
N ASN A 276 9.67 -33.55 19.36
CA ASN A 276 10.71 -34.43 18.81
C ASN A 276 10.71 -35.87 19.37
N TRP A 277 9.58 -36.31 19.93
CA TRP A 277 9.49 -37.62 20.59
C TRP A 277 9.55 -38.77 19.57
N ARG A 278 10.37 -39.79 19.87
CA ARG A 278 10.62 -40.94 18.97
C ARG A 278 9.35 -41.76 18.69
N ILE A 279 8.43 -41.85 19.65
CA ILE A 279 7.18 -42.61 19.52
C ILE A 279 6.22 -41.90 18.54
N LEU A 280 6.01 -40.59 18.72
CA LEU A 280 5.21 -39.79 17.79
C LEU A 280 5.81 -39.82 16.38
N TYR A 281 7.13 -39.88 16.25
CA TYR A 281 7.80 -40.05 14.96
C TYR A 281 7.47 -41.37 14.26
N VAL A 282 7.45 -42.49 14.99
CA VAL A 282 7.07 -43.80 14.44
C VAL A 282 5.59 -43.84 14.07
N LEU A 283 4.72 -43.08 14.72
CA LEU A 283 3.29 -42.99 14.36
C LEU A 283 3.05 -42.05 13.16
N THR A 284 3.85 -41.00 13.02
CA THR A 284 3.68 -39.96 11.97
C THR A 284 4.52 -40.21 10.71
N TRP A 285 5.37 -41.24 10.70
CA TRP A 285 6.37 -41.52 9.65
C TRP A 285 5.80 -41.58 8.21
N TRP A 286 4.54 -41.98 8.07
CA TRP A 286 3.85 -42.08 6.79
C TRP A 286 3.38 -40.72 6.25
N PHE A 287 3.07 -39.74 7.11
CA PHE A 287 2.49 -38.45 6.71
C PHE A 287 3.40 -37.24 6.93
N GLN A 288 4.44 -37.36 7.77
CA GLN A 288 5.27 -36.23 8.19
C GLN A 288 6.74 -36.42 7.79
N THR A 289 7.28 -35.48 7.00
CA THR A 289 8.69 -35.41 6.64
C THR A 289 9.48 -34.61 7.67
N ARG A 290 10.69 -35.10 8.01
CA ARG A 290 11.59 -34.51 9.04
C ARG A 290 12.30 -33.23 8.61
N THR A 291 12.19 -32.86 7.33
CA THR A 291 12.86 -31.69 6.71
C THR A 291 11.90 -30.57 6.29
N PHE A 292 10.59 -30.72 6.48
CA PHE A 292 9.65 -29.62 6.21
C PHE A 292 9.92 -28.45 7.16
N VAL A 293 10.20 -27.28 6.61
CA VAL A 293 10.58 -26.06 7.33
C VAL A 293 9.37 -25.41 8.02
N GLY A 294 8.16 -25.57 7.46
CA GLY A 294 6.93 -24.95 7.98
C GLY A 294 6.23 -25.68 9.14
N ARG A 295 6.94 -26.47 9.97
CA ARG A 295 6.32 -27.27 11.04
C ARG A 295 5.79 -26.41 12.19
N GLY A 296 4.58 -26.71 12.65
CA GLY A 296 3.99 -26.06 13.81
C GLY A 296 3.62 -24.59 13.59
N LEU A 297 3.43 -24.20 12.33
CA LEU A 297 3.10 -22.84 11.88
C LEU A 297 1.62 -22.68 11.52
N ARG A 298 0.74 -23.58 11.99
CA ARG A 298 -0.68 -23.50 11.67
C ARG A 298 -1.38 -22.38 12.44
N GLU A 299 -2.30 -21.74 11.75
CA GLU A 299 -3.10 -20.64 12.27
C GLU A 299 -4.14 -21.08 13.32
N GLY A 300 -4.77 -20.09 13.96
CA GLY A 300 -5.80 -20.30 14.97
C GLY A 300 -7.06 -21.00 14.46
N LEU A 301 -7.91 -21.46 15.38
CA LEU A 301 -9.14 -22.21 15.06
C LEU A 301 -10.07 -21.42 14.12
N ILE A 302 -10.30 -20.13 14.40
CA ILE A 302 -11.19 -19.27 13.62
C ILE A 302 -10.70 -19.12 12.18
N ASP A 303 -9.39 -18.89 11.99
CA ASP A 303 -8.81 -18.71 10.66
C ASP A 303 -8.86 -20.03 9.86
N ASN A 304 -8.63 -21.18 10.51
CA ASN A 304 -8.81 -22.48 9.88
C ASN A 304 -10.27 -22.75 9.47
N ILE A 305 -11.24 -22.34 10.29
CA ILE A 305 -12.67 -22.47 9.93
C ILE A 305 -12.97 -21.63 8.68
N LYS A 306 -12.51 -20.38 8.63
CA LYS A 306 -12.71 -19.50 7.46
C LYS A 306 -12.06 -20.07 6.19
N TYR A 307 -10.81 -20.54 6.31
CA TYR A 307 -10.09 -21.21 5.21
C TYR A 307 -10.86 -22.43 4.72
N SER A 308 -11.33 -23.27 5.64
CA SER A 308 -12.07 -24.50 5.32
C SER A 308 -13.39 -24.18 4.63
N LEU A 309 -14.14 -23.20 5.13
CA LEU A 309 -15.41 -22.78 4.55
C LEU A 309 -15.22 -22.27 3.11
N PHE A 310 -14.18 -21.47 2.86
CA PHE A 310 -13.85 -20.99 1.51
C PHE A 310 -13.67 -22.14 0.52
N TRP A 311 -12.83 -23.12 0.85
CA TRP A 311 -12.56 -24.25 -0.02
C TRP A 311 -13.73 -25.22 -0.14
N ILE A 312 -14.49 -25.46 0.93
CA ILE A 312 -15.68 -26.31 0.90
C ILE A 312 -16.73 -25.72 -0.05
N CYS A 313 -17.04 -24.43 0.05
CA CYS A 313 -18.01 -23.78 -0.83
C CYS A 313 -17.55 -23.80 -2.30
N LEU A 314 -16.27 -23.49 -2.56
CA LEU A 314 -15.69 -23.53 -3.90
C LEU A 314 -15.76 -24.93 -4.51
N LEU A 315 -15.27 -25.94 -3.79
CA LEU A 315 -15.23 -27.32 -4.28
C LEU A 315 -16.65 -27.89 -4.45
N ALA A 316 -17.59 -27.57 -3.55
CA ALA A 316 -18.98 -27.97 -3.70
C ALA A 316 -19.62 -27.41 -4.97
N ALA A 317 -19.41 -26.12 -5.27
CA ALA A 317 -19.90 -25.50 -6.49
C ALA A 317 -19.25 -26.11 -7.74
N LYS A 318 -17.92 -26.26 -7.71
CA LYS A 318 -17.13 -26.88 -8.79
C LYS A 318 -17.60 -28.29 -9.11
N PHE A 319 -17.67 -29.17 -8.11
CA PHE A 319 -18.07 -30.56 -8.31
C PHE A 319 -19.55 -30.71 -8.70
N SER A 320 -20.42 -29.83 -8.21
CA SER A 320 -21.82 -29.79 -8.66
C SER A 320 -21.91 -29.42 -10.14
N PHE A 321 -21.19 -28.37 -10.55
CA PHE A 321 -21.11 -27.96 -11.95
C PHE A 321 -20.54 -29.06 -12.84
N SER A 322 -19.41 -29.66 -12.45
CA SER A 322 -18.79 -30.74 -13.22
C SER A 322 -19.72 -31.95 -13.36
N TYR A 323 -20.48 -32.32 -12.32
CA TYR A 323 -21.40 -33.45 -12.42
C TYR A 323 -22.59 -33.16 -13.33
N PHE A 324 -23.33 -32.06 -13.08
CA PHE A 324 -24.60 -31.80 -13.76
C PHE A 324 -24.44 -31.25 -15.18
N LEU A 325 -23.39 -30.46 -15.45
CA LEU A 325 -23.22 -29.77 -16.73
C LEU A 325 -22.10 -30.33 -17.61
N GLN A 326 -21.09 -31.00 -17.04
CA GLN A 326 -20.02 -31.60 -17.84
C GLN A 326 -20.21 -33.11 -18.00
N ILE A 327 -20.30 -33.86 -16.90
CA ILE A 327 -20.21 -35.33 -16.94
C ILE A 327 -21.56 -35.97 -17.34
N LYS A 328 -22.66 -35.62 -16.68
CA LYS A 328 -23.97 -36.24 -16.93
C LYS A 328 -24.47 -36.07 -18.37
N PRO A 329 -24.40 -34.88 -19.00
CA PRO A 329 -24.86 -34.70 -20.37
C PRO A 329 -24.08 -35.53 -21.38
N MET A 330 -22.79 -35.77 -21.12
CA MET A 330 -21.91 -36.51 -22.03
C MET A 330 -22.18 -38.01 -22.07
N VAL A 331 -22.80 -38.57 -21.02
CA VAL A 331 -23.12 -40.00 -20.96
C VAL A 331 -24.11 -40.40 -22.06
N SER A 332 -25.14 -39.60 -22.33
CA SER A 332 -26.17 -39.96 -23.31
C SER A 332 -25.61 -40.07 -24.73
N PRO A 333 -24.91 -39.06 -25.28
CA PRO A 333 -24.24 -39.18 -26.58
C PRO A 333 -23.24 -40.33 -26.62
N THR A 334 -22.50 -40.57 -25.53
CA THR A 334 -21.52 -41.67 -25.47
C THR A 334 -22.19 -43.04 -25.58
N LYS A 335 -23.33 -43.25 -24.90
CA LYS A 335 -24.12 -44.49 -25.04
C LYS A 335 -24.67 -44.64 -26.45
N THR A 336 -25.15 -43.56 -27.06
CA THR A 336 -25.65 -43.57 -28.44
C THR A 336 -24.55 -43.97 -29.41
N ILE A 337 -23.35 -43.37 -29.31
CA ILE A 337 -22.21 -43.71 -30.18
C ILE A 337 -21.82 -45.19 -30.02
N PHE A 338 -21.72 -45.70 -28.80
CA PHE A 338 -21.40 -47.12 -28.57
C PHE A 338 -22.52 -48.08 -28.99
N SER A 339 -23.77 -47.62 -29.15
CA SER A 339 -24.87 -48.45 -29.65
C SER A 339 -24.91 -48.56 -31.18
N LEU A 340 -24.11 -47.77 -31.91
CA LEU A 340 -24.02 -47.81 -33.37
C LEU A 340 -23.15 -49.00 -33.82
N HIS A 341 -23.71 -50.21 -33.85
CA HIS A 341 -22.97 -51.42 -34.21
C HIS A 341 -22.91 -51.72 -35.72
N ASP A 342 -23.52 -50.90 -36.60
CA ASP A 342 -23.72 -51.31 -38.00
C ASP A 342 -23.75 -50.13 -39.01
N ILE A 343 -22.68 -49.33 -39.05
CA ILE A 343 -22.54 -48.25 -40.05
C ILE A 343 -21.86 -48.81 -41.31
N ARG A 344 -22.52 -48.75 -42.48
CA ARG A 344 -21.91 -49.10 -43.79
C ARG A 344 -20.67 -48.23 -44.02
N ARG A 345 -19.50 -48.85 -43.99
CA ARG A 345 -18.19 -48.19 -44.12
C ARG A 345 -17.87 -47.93 -45.60
N ASN A 346 -17.71 -46.66 -45.96
CA ASN A 346 -17.17 -46.25 -47.27
C ASN A 346 -15.71 -45.76 -47.14
N TRP A 347 -15.04 -45.84 -48.28
CA TRP A 347 -13.60 -46.02 -48.58
C TRP A 347 -12.55 -45.02 -48.02
N PHE A 348 -12.84 -44.17 -47.03
CA PHE A 348 -11.87 -43.15 -46.54
C PHE A 348 -11.63 -43.12 -45.01
N GLU A 349 -11.62 -44.25 -44.31
CA GLU A 349 -11.28 -44.30 -42.88
C GLU A 349 -9.96 -45.05 -42.61
N PHE A 350 -8.89 -44.30 -42.36
CA PHE A 350 -7.51 -44.79 -42.12
C PHE A 350 -7.28 -45.47 -40.75
N MET A 351 -8.29 -45.64 -39.88
CA MET A 351 -8.12 -46.19 -38.52
C MET A 351 -9.23 -47.18 -38.10
N PRO A 352 -8.88 -48.38 -37.60
CA PRO A 352 -9.86 -49.28 -36.95
C PRO A 352 -10.35 -48.68 -35.61
N HIS A 353 -11.64 -48.84 -35.30
CA HIS A 353 -12.35 -48.32 -34.11
C HIS A 353 -12.69 -46.81 -34.09
N THR A 354 -13.21 -46.28 -35.19
CA THR A 354 -13.66 -44.88 -35.32
C THR A 354 -14.62 -44.42 -34.21
N GLU A 355 -15.51 -45.30 -33.72
CA GLU A 355 -16.40 -45.03 -32.58
C GLU A 355 -15.65 -44.65 -31.29
N ARG A 356 -14.55 -45.36 -30.97
CA ARG A 356 -13.76 -45.11 -29.76
C ARG A 356 -12.97 -43.80 -29.87
N ILE A 357 -12.45 -43.52 -31.07
CA ILE A 357 -11.72 -42.27 -31.36
C ILE A 357 -12.69 -41.09 -31.31
N ALA A 358 -13.90 -41.23 -31.85
CA ALA A 358 -14.95 -40.21 -31.78
C ALA A 358 -15.33 -39.89 -30.32
N VAL A 359 -15.48 -40.91 -29.46
CA VAL A 359 -15.70 -40.71 -28.02
C VAL A 359 -14.52 -39.98 -27.37
N ILE A 360 -13.28 -40.32 -27.69
CA ILE A 360 -12.10 -39.62 -27.15
C ILE A 360 -12.09 -38.15 -27.56
N ILE A 361 -12.30 -37.83 -28.85
CA ILE A 361 -12.34 -36.46 -29.36
C ILE A 361 -13.49 -35.67 -28.72
N LEU A 362 -14.65 -36.31 -28.51
CA LEU A 362 -15.81 -35.71 -27.89
C LEU A 362 -15.56 -35.37 -26.40
N TRP A 363 -14.89 -36.26 -25.66
CA TRP A 363 -14.61 -36.07 -24.23
C TRP A 363 -13.39 -35.18 -23.97
N LEU A 364 -12.44 -35.08 -24.89
CA LEU A 364 -11.18 -34.37 -24.68
C LEU A 364 -11.38 -32.91 -24.24
N PRO A 365 -12.20 -32.07 -24.91
CA PRO A 365 -12.46 -30.70 -24.44
C PRO A 365 -13.11 -30.66 -23.07
N VAL A 366 -14.03 -31.58 -22.78
CA VAL A 366 -14.75 -31.64 -21.49
C VAL A 366 -13.80 -31.98 -20.35
N VAL A 367 -12.89 -32.94 -20.56
CA VAL A 367 -11.87 -33.31 -19.57
C VAL A 367 -10.87 -32.17 -19.35
N LEU A 368 -10.46 -31.46 -20.41
CA LEU A 368 -9.58 -30.29 -20.28
C LEU A 368 -10.25 -29.18 -19.47
N ILE A 369 -11.53 -28.88 -19.74
CA ILE A 369 -12.31 -27.91 -18.97
C ILE A 369 -12.45 -28.38 -17.51
N TYR A 370 -12.72 -29.66 -17.25
CA TYR A 370 -12.81 -30.23 -15.89
C TYR A 370 -11.50 -30.08 -15.09
N LEU A 371 -10.34 -30.12 -15.75
CA LEU A 371 -9.05 -29.90 -15.10
C LEU A 371 -8.80 -28.41 -14.81
N MET A 372 -9.26 -27.52 -15.70
CA MET A 372 -9.06 -26.06 -15.58
C MET A 372 -10.13 -25.34 -14.75
N ASP A 373 -11.34 -25.90 -14.60
CA ASP A 373 -12.49 -25.21 -14.01
C ASP A 373 -12.29 -24.77 -12.55
N ILE A 374 -11.38 -25.42 -11.81
CA ILE A 374 -11.00 -25.00 -10.45
C ILE A 374 -10.48 -23.56 -10.45
N GLN A 375 -9.73 -23.14 -11.47
CA GLN A 375 -9.22 -21.77 -11.56
C GLN A 375 -10.36 -20.77 -11.78
N ILE A 376 -11.36 -21.14 -12.58
CA ILE A 376 -12.54 -20.31 -12.84
C ILE A 376 -13.34 -20.13 -11.54
N TRP A 377 -13.64 -21.23 -10.85
CA TRP A 377 -14.35 -21.17 -9.56
C TRP A 377 -13.56 -20.43 -8.49
N TYR A 378 -12.23 -20.58 -8.48
CA TYR A 378 -11.36 -19.79 -7.61
C TYR A 378 -11.46 -18.29 -7.92
N ALA A 379 -11.42 -17.88 -9.18
CA ALA A 379 -11.57 -16.47 -9.57
C ALA A 379 -12.94 -15.89 -9.13
N VAL A 380 -14.02 -16.65 -9.29
CA VAL A 380 -15.37 -16.23 -8.88
C VAL A 380 -15.48 -16.09 -7.35
N PHE A 381 -15.09 -17.13 -6.60
CA PHE A 381 -15.19 -17.11 -5.13
C PHE A 381 -14.20 -16.15 -4.49
N SER A 382 -13.00 -15.98 -5.05
CA SER A 382 -12.05 -14.97 -4.58
C SER A 382 -12.56 -13.56 -4.82
N SER A 383 -13.13 -13.25 -5.99
CA SER A 383 -13.76 -11.96 -6.24
C SER A 383 -14.89 -11.66 -5.25
N LEU A 384 -15.80 -12.61 -5.03
CA LEU A 384 -16.91 -12.48 -4.08
C LEU A 384 -16.41 -12.26 -2.64
N THR A 385 -15.48 -13.10 -2.19
CA THR A 385 -14.93 -13.04 -0.83
C THR A 385 -14.14 -11.74 -0.62
N GLY A 386 -13.32 -11.35 -1.59
CA GLY A 386 -12.57 -10.09 -1.58
C GLY A 386 -13.48 -8.86 -1.58
N ALA A 387 -14.62 -8.91 -2.30
CA ALA A 387 -15.62 -7.85 -2.29
C ALA A 387 -16.33 -7.75 -0.92
N LEU A 388 -16.73 -8.88 -0.33
CA LEU A 388 -17.34 -8.93 1.00
C LEU A 388 -16.40 -8.39 2.08
N ILE A 389 -15.12 -8.82 2.07
CA ILE A 389 -14.10 -8.30 3.00
C ILE A 389 -13.89 -6.81 2.79
N GLY A 390 -13.87 -6.35 1.54
CA GLY A 390 -13.76 -4.93 1.21
C GLY A 390 -14.93 -4.12 1.78
N LEU A 391 -16.14 -4.63 1.66
CA LEU A 391 -17.35 -4.02 2.21
C LEU A 391 -17.31 -3.93 3.75
N PHE A 392 -16.92 -5.02 4.43
CA PHE A 392 -16.73 -5.02 5.89
C PHE A 392 -15.57 -4.14 6.36
N SER A 393 -14.63 -3.83 5.46
CA SER A 393 -13.53 -2.90 5.69
C SER A 393 -13.89 -1.45 5.29
N HIS A 394 -15.14 -1.22 4.86
CA HIS A 394 -15.69 0.09 4.44
C HIS A 394 -14.94 0.73 3.26
N LEU A 395 -14.41 -0.10 2.36
CA LEU A 395 -13.78 0.39 1.13
C LEU A 395 -14.82 0.97 0.17
N GLY A 396 -14.57 2.18 -0.30
CA GLY A 396 -15.40 2.85 -1.30
C GLY A 396 -16.75 3.33 -0.76
N GLU A 397 -16.81 3.79 0.48
CA GLU A 397 -18.00 4.41 1.08
C GLU A 397 -18.27 5.82 0.51
N ILE A 398 -17.21 6.53 0.11
CA ILE A 398 -17.24 7.80 -0.64
C ILE A 398 -16.82 7.51 -2.08
N ARG A 399 -17.76 7.52 -3.02
CA ARG A 399 -17.51 7.26 -4.44
C ARG A 399 -17.64 8.50 -5.31
N SER A 400 -18.30 9.54 -4.80
CA SER A 400 -18.54 10.80 -5.54
C SER A 400 -18.12 12.03 -4.74
N VAL A 401 -17.89 13.13 -5.44
CA VAL A 401 -17.62 14.44 -4.84
C VAL A 401 -18.81 14.90 -3.99
N GLU A 402 -20.04 14.54 -4.35
CA GLU A 402 -21.23 14.83 -3.54
C GLU A 402 -21.18 14.12 -2.17
N GLN A 403 -20.82 12.84 -2.15
CA GLN A 403 -20.65 12.10 -0.90
C GLN A 403 -19.49 12.64 -0.07
N LEU A 404 -18.42 13.10 -0.73
CA LEU A 404 -17.30 13.78 -0.09
C LEU A 404 -17.78 15.04 0.65
N ARG A 405 -18.58 15.87 -0.02
CA ARG A 405 -19.16 17.11 0.57
C ARG A 405 -20.01 16.83 1.79
N LEU A 406 -20.90 15.83 1.72
CA LEU A 406 -21.76 15.45 2.85
C LEU A 406 -20.95 15.00 4.08
N ARG A 407 -19.80 14.35 3.85
CA ARG A 407 -18.96 13.82 4.93
C ARG A 407 -17.86 14.75 5.41
N PHE A 408 -17.57 15.82 4.68
CA PHE A 408 -16.44 16.71 4.98
C PHE A 408 -16.51 17.29 6.41
N GLN A 409 -17.71 17.59 6.92
CA GLN A 409 -17.93 18.02 8.31
C GLN A 409 -17.40 17.03 9.38
N PHE A 410 -17.32 15.73 9.04
CA PHE A 410 -16.78 14.70 9.93
C PHE A 410 -15.27 14.50 9.75
N PHE A 411 -14.65 15.11 8.75
CA PHE A 411 -13.22 14.89 8.42
C PHE A 411 -12.31 15.41 9.52
N ALA A 412 -12.59 16.59 10.07
CA ALA A 412 -11.82 17.13 11.19
C ALA A 412 -11.83 16.16 12.37
N SER A 413 -13.00 15.64 12.74
CA SER A 413 -13.13 14.66 13.82
C SER A 413 -12.49 13.31 13.48
N ALA A 414 -12.57 12.86 12.23
CA ALA A 414 -11.93 11.61 11.78
C ALA A 414 -10.40 11.72 11.73
N MET A 415 -9.86 12.88 11.33
CA MET A 415 -8.42 13.17 11.38
C MET A 415 -7.93 13.28 12.81
N GLN A 416 -8.63 14.00 13.67
CA GLN A 416 -8.28 14.05 15.09
C GLN A 416 -8.31 12.64 15.72
N PHE A 417 -9.32 11.84 15.39
CA PHE A 417 -9.42 10.49 15.93
C PHE A 417 -8.32 9.56 15.41
N ASN A 418 -8.08 9.53 14.10
CA ASN A 418 -7.16 8.54 13.54
C ASN A 418 -5.72 9.03 13.49
N LEU A 419 -5.50 10.26 13.06
CA LEU A 419 -4.16 10.78 12.83
C LEU A 419 -3.55 11.36 14.09
N MET A 420 -4.28 11.96 15.03
CA MET A 420 -3.67 12.58 16.21
C MET A 420 -3.52 11.60 17.40
N PRO A 421 -2.46 11.76 18.23
CA PRO A 421 -2.29 10.97 19.44
C PRO A 421 -3.36 11.34 20.48
N GLU A 422 -3.67 10.38 21.36
CA GLU A 422 -4.62 10.59 22.46
C GLU A 422 -3.93 11.40 23.58
N GLU A 423 -4.37 12.65 23.81
CA GLU A 423 -3.89 13.48 24.92
C GLU A 423 -4.32 12.83 26.26
N HIS A 424 -3.34 12.41 27.05
CA HIS A 424 -3.43 12.06 28.48
C HIS A 424 -4.68 11.31 28.99
N LEU A 425 -4.86 10.07 28.52
CA LEU A 425 -5.41 9.00 29.37
C LEU A 425 -4.34 7.94 29.62
N ASP A 426 -3.27 8.39 30.29
CA ASP A 426 -2.33 7.51 30.95
C ASP A 426 -3.07 6.52 31.87
N LYS A 427 -2.71 5.22 31.74
CA LYS A 427 -2.88 4.13 32.74
C LYS A 427 -4.09 3.18 32.76
N LEU A 428 -5.05 3.19 31.81
CA LEU A 428 -6.07 2.10 31.72
C LEU A 428 -5.95 1.29 30.42
N HIS A 429 -4.75 0.74 30.18
CA HIS A 429 -4.43 -0.03 28.99
C HIS A 429 -5.11 -1.42 28.96
N GLY A 430 -5.78 -1.73 27.85
CA GLY A 430 -5.97 -3.10 27.36
C GLY A 430 -7.29 -3.82 27.64
N GLY A 431 -8.21 -3.23 28.42
CA GLY A 431 -9.49 -3.86 28.75
C GLY A 431 -10.47 -3.94 27.57
N ILE A 432 -11.38 -4.92 27.58
CA ILE A 432 -12.50 -5.03 26.62
C ILE A 432 -13.32 -3.72 26.57
N ARG A 433 -13.43 -3.01 27.70
CA ARG A 433 -14.13 -1.72 27.79
C ARG A 433 -13.52 -0.64 26.90
N SER A 434 -12.20 -0.43 26.89
CA SER A 434 -11.60 0.60 26.03
C SER A 434 -11.76 0.26 24.55
N LYS A 435 -11.62 -1.01 24.18
CA LYS A 435 -11.94 -1.49 22.81
C LYS A 435 -13.40 -1.26 22.44
N LEU A 436 -14.33 -1.40 23.39
CA LEU A 436 -15.76 -1.13 23.18
C LEU A 436 -16.03 0.37 23.04
N TYR A 437 -15.43 1.22 23.88
CA TYR A 437 -15.53 2.68 23.75
C TYR A 437 -14.96 3.17 22.41
N ASP A 438 -13.80 2.66 22.01
CA ASP A 438 -13.18 2.99 20.72
C ASP A 438 -14.06 2.51 19.55
N ALA A 439 -14.69 1.33 19.67
CA ALA A 439 -15.67 0.83 18.70
C ALA A 439 -16.94 1.69 18.64
N ILE A 440 -17.47 2.14 19.78
CA ILE A 440 -18.63 3.05 19.84
C ILE A 440 -18.29 4.40 19.22
N HIS A 441 -17.12 4.98 19.52
CA HIS A 441 -16.68 6.23 18.91
C HIS A 441 -16.46 6.10 17.40
N ARG A 442 -15.90 4.97 16.92
CA ARG A 442 -15.80 4.68 15.48
C ARG A 442 -17.16 4.56 14.82
N LEU A 443 -18.12 3.86 15.45
CA LEU A 443 -19.49 3.78 14.96
C LEU A 443 -20.14 5.17 14.89
N LYS A 444 -19.92 6.00 15.92
CA LYS A 444 -20.40 7.38 15.98
C LYS A 444 -19.84 8.25 14.85
N LEU A 445 -18.53 8.17 14.61
CA LEU A 445 -17.85 8.87 13.51
C LEU A 445 -18.27 8.37 12.13
N ARG A 446 -18.48 7.06 11.99
CA ARG A 446 -18.79 6.39 10.71
C ARG A 446 -20.22 6.63 10.24
N TYR A 447 -21.19 6.59 11.16
CA TYR A 447 -22.61 6.77 10.84
C TYR A 447 -23.14 8.17 11.17
N GLY A 448 -22.28 9.07 11.66
CA GLY A 448 -22.61 10.46 11.93
C GLY A 448 -23.61 10.66 13.07
N PHE A 449 -23.64 9.74 14.05
CA PHE A 449 -24.52 9.86 15.20
C PHE A 449 -24.04 10.96 16.16
N GLY A 450 -24.42 12.22 15.93
CA GLY A 450 -24.08 13.37 16.77
C GLY A 450 -23.82 14.62 15.93
N ARG A 451 -24.02 15.82 16.48
CA ARG A 451 -23.78 17.11 15.78
C ARG A 451 -22.29 17.48 15.89
N PRO A 452 -21.41 17.13 14.92
CA PRO A 452 -19.96 17.24 15.07
C PRO A 452 -19.49 18.68 14.94
N TYR A 453 -20.19 19.49 14.14
CA TYR A 453 -19.91 20.92 13.95
C TYR A 453 -19.99 21.70 15.27
N ARG A 454 -20.97 21.42 16.14
CA ARG A 454 -21.04 22.03 17.48
C ARG A 454 -19.83 21.70 18.35
N LYS A 455 -19.20 20.54 18.13
CA LYS A 455 -17.98 20.14 18.83
C LYS A 455 -16.76 20.86 18.26
N ILE A 456 -16.68 21.02 16.94
CA ILE A 456 -15.59 21.73 16.25
C ILE A 456 -15.64 23.23 16.56
N GLU A 457 -16.82 23.85 16.56
CA GLU A 457 -17.01 25.25 16.99
C GLU A 457 -16.66 25.44 18.47
N ALA A 458 -16.96 24.46 19.32
CA ALA A 458 -16.61 24.51 20.74
C ALA A 458 -15.12 24.26 21.02
N ASN A 459 -14.38 23.61 20.11
CA ASN A 459 -12.97 23.30 20.25
C ASN A 459 -12.15 23.93 19.11
N GLU A 460 -11.86 25.23 19.23
CA GLU A 460 -11.10 26.00 18.23
C GLU A 460 -9.73 25.39 17.88
N VAL A 461 -9.10 24.68 18.82
CA VAL A 461 -7.77 24.08 18.63
C VAL A 461 -7.84 22.91 17.66
N GLU A 462 -8.84 22.04 17.79
CA GLU A 462 -9.08 20.94 16.84
C GLU A 462 -9.33 21.48 15.42
N ALA A 463 -10.10 22.57 15.30
CA ALA A 463 -10.37 23.22 14.01
C ALA A 463 -9.09 23.79 13.37
N LYS A 464 -8.24 24.48 14.16
CA LYS A 464 -6.97 25.06 13.68
C LYS A 464 -5.96 23.98 13.28
N ARG A 465 -5.83 22.90 14.06
CA ARG A 465 -4.98 21.73 13.72
C ARG A 465 -5.41 21.09 12.41
N PHE A 466 -6.72 20.89 12.22
CA PHE A 466 -7.26 20.36 10.97
C PHE A 466 -6.96 21.30 9.78
N ALA A 467 -7.14 22.60 9.95
CA ALA A 467 -6.85 23.59 8.90
C ALA A 467 -5.38 23.56 8.45
N LEU A 468 -4.43 23.43 9.39
CA LEU A 468 -3.01 23.32 9.06
C LEU A 468 -2.71 22.08 8.19
N ILE A 469 -3.23 20.91 8.56
CA ILE A 469 -3.02 19.67 7.79
C ILE A 469 -3.69 19.77 6.42
N TRP A 470 -4.95 20.21 6.36
CA TRP A 470 -5.71 20.30 5.13
C TRP A 470 -5.08 21.27 4.14
N ASN A 471 -4.71 22.47 4.61
CA ASN A 471 -4.09 23.47 3.75
C ASN A 471 -2.72 23.01 3.25
N GLU A 472 -1.94 22.31 4.07
CA GLU A 472 -0.68 21.73 3.62
C GLU A 472 -0.91 20.71 2.48
N ILE A 473 -1.94 19.86 2.57
CA ILE A 473 -2.31 18.94 1.47
C ILE A 473 -2.64 19.72 0.19
N ILE A 474 -3.48 20.75 0.27
CA ILE A 474 -3.86 21.57 -0.90
C ILE A 474 -2.63 22.29 -1.49
N LEU A 475 -1.73 22.79 -0.64
CA LEU A 475 -0.47 23.42 -1.06
C LEU A 475 0.44 22.42 -1.78
N THR A 476 0.53 21.17 -1.30
CA THR A 476 1.31 20.14 -2.02
C THR A 476 0.74 19.86 -3.42
N PHE A 477 -0.58 19.84 -3.59
CA PHE A 477 -1.17 19.73 -4.93
C PHE A 477 -0.81 20.91 -5.82
N ARG A 478 -0.71 22.12 -5.25
CA ARG A 478 -0.27 23.29 -6.00
C ARG A 478 1.20 23.23 -6.38
N GLU A 479 2.08 22.77 -5.48
CA GLU A 479 3.51 22.54 -5.74
C GLU A 479 3.76 21.46 -6.82
N GLU A 480 2.86 20.48 -6.90
CA GLU A 480 2.85 19.46 -7.94
C GLU A 480 2.22 19.93 -9.26
N ASP A 481 1.67 21.15 -9.30
CA ASP A 481 0.94 21.74 -10.43
C ASP A 481 -0.36 20.99 -10.80
N ILE A 482 -0.98 20.28 -9.85
CA ILE A 482 -2.24 19.52 -10.07
C ILE A 482 -3.48 20.44 -9.97
N VAL A 483 -3.40 21.50 -9.16
CA VAL A 483 -4.46 22.50 -8.99
C VAL A 483 -3.96 23.90 -9.34
N SER A 484 -4.85 24.76 -9.83
CA SER A 484 -4.57 26.19 -10.11
C SER A 484 -4.59 27.05 -8.84
N ASP A 485 -4.03 28.27 -8.89
CA ASP A 485 -4.09 29.22 -7.76
C ASP A 485 -5.53 29.54 -7.36
N LYS A 486 -6.44 29.67 -8.34
CA LYS A 486 -7.87 29.87 -8.10
C LYS A 486 -8.50 28.69 -7.37
N GLU A 487 -8.14 27.46 -7.73
CA GLU A 487 -8.67 26.27 -7.05
C GLU A 487 -8.13 26.12 -5.63
N VAL A 488 -6.89 26.56 -5.37
CA VAL A 488 -6.34 26.62 -4.01
C VAL A 488 -7.20 27.53 -3.13
N GLU A 489 -7.55 28.73 -3.59
CA GLU A 489 -8.43 29.65 -2.84
C GLU A 489 -9.82 29.07 -2.56
N LEU A 490 -10.34 28.21 -3.45
CA LEU A 490 -11.63 27.55 -3.28
C LEU A 490 -11.60 26.36 -2.31
N LEU A 491 -10.45 25.71 -2.18
CA LEU A 491 -10.25 24.48 -1.40
C LEU A 491 -9.66 24.74 -0.02
N GLU A 492 -8.95 25.84 0.19
CA GLU A 492 -8.31 26.17 1.47
C GLU A 492 -9.33 26.50 2.58
N LEU A 493 -8.90 26.24 3.82
CA LEU A 493 -9.51 26.75 5.03
C LEU A 493 -8.79 28.05 5.42
N PRO A 494 -9.39 29.24 5.24
CA PRO A 494 -8.67 30.49 5.41
C PRO A 494 -8.30 30.73 6.88
N PRO A 495 -7.14 31.34 7.17
CA PRO A 495 -6.80 31.76 8.53
C PRO A 495 -7.77 32.84 9.03
N VAL A 496 -7.92 32.93 10.34
CA VAL A 496 -8.82 33.90 10.99
C VAL A 496 -8.18 35.29 10.93
N VAL A 497 -8.56 36.08 9.92
CA VAL A 497 -8.19 37.51 9.79
C VAL A 497 -9.34 38.38 10.28
N TRP A 498 -10.53 38.18 9.72
CA TRP A 498 -11.77 38.80 10.19
C TRP A 498 -12.40 37.99 11.33
N LYS A 499 -12.96 38.70 12.33
CA LYS A 499 -13.68 38.07 13.45
C LYS A 499 -15.04 37.56 12.98
N ILE A 500 -15.06 36.31 12.51
CA ILE A 500 -16.25 35.60 12.01
C ILE A 500 -16.68 34.57 13.07
N ARG A 501 -17.99 34.49 13.34
CA ARG A 501 -18.56 33.67 14.43
C ARG A 501 -18.62 32.16 14.14
N VAL A 502 -18.36 31.74 12.90
CA VAL A 502 -18.50 30.36 12.43
C VAL A 502 -17.20 29.82 11.84
N VAL A 503 -17.10 28.49 11.77
CA VAL A 503 -16.02 27.81 11.04
C VAL A 503 -16.11 28.16 9.55
N ARG A 504 -15.00 28.66 9.00
CA ARG A 504 -14.89 29.07 7.59
C ARG A 504 -14.58 27.86 6.72
N TRP A 505 -15.61 27.15 6.29
CA TRP A 505 -15.47 26.00 5.40
C TRP A 505 -14.94 26.39 4.00
N PRO A 506 -14.31 25.49 3.23
CA PRO A 506 -13.89 25.78 1.87
C PRO A 506 -15.06 26.26 1.01
N CYS A 507 -14.83 27.26 0.14
CA CYS A 507 -15.90 27.84 -0.70
C CYS A 507 -16.62 26.79 -1.56
N LEU A 508 -15.91 25.73 -1.95
CA LEU A 508 -16.48 24.57 -2.65
C LEU A 508 -17.72 23.99 -1.95
N LEU A 509 -17.74 23.97 -0.62
CA LEU A 509 -18.83 23.39 0.18
C LEU A 509 -20.00 24.34 0.38
N LEU A 510 -19.76 25.65 0.25
CA LEU A 510 -20.77 26.71 0.43
C LEU A 510 -21.54 27.03 -0.87
N ASN A 511 -21.25 26.30 -1.95
CA ASN A 511 -21.79 26.57 -3.28
C ASN A 511 -23.32 26.65 -3.29
N ASN A 512 -23.87 27.76 -3.80
CA ASN A 512 -25.30 28.02 -3.99
C ASN A 512 -26.12 28.07 -2.67
N GLU A 513 -25.53 27.78 -1.51
CA GLU A 513 -26.29 27.71 -0.26
C GLU A 513 -26.80 29.07 0.22
N LEU A 514 -26.04 30.15 0.01
CA LEU A 514 -26.49 31.50 0.33
C LEU A 514 -27.66 31.93 -0.57
N LEU A 515 -27.59 31.64 -1.88
CA LEU A 515 -28.65 31.97 -2.83
C LEU A 515 -29.93 31.19 -2.53
N LEU A 516 -29.81 29.91 -2.12
CA LEU A 516 -30.93 29.10 -1.65
C LEU A 516 -31.53 29.64 -0.34
N ALA A 517 -30.71 30.16 0.57
CA ALA A 517 -31.21 30.81 1.79
C ALA A 517 -31.95 32.11 1.45
N LEU A 518 -31.45 32.90 0.50
CA LEU A 518 -32.10 34.13 0.02
C LEU A 518 -33.42 33.86 -0.70
N SER A 519 -33.50 32.82 -1.53
CA SER A 519 -34.76 32.43 -2.18
C SER A 519 -35.78 31.96 -1.16
N GLN A 520 -35.36 31.17 -0.16
CA GLN A 520 -36.21 30.75 0.96
C GLN A 520 -36.72 31.94 1.77
N ALA A 521 -35.89 32.93 2.06
CA ALA A 521 -36.28 34.13 2.80
C ALA A 521 -37.27 35.02 2.01
N LYS A 522 -37.24 34.97 0.67
CA LYS A 522 -38.17 35.71 -0.19
C LYS A 522 -39.53 35.01 -0.34
N GLU A 523 -39.52 33.68 -0.52
CA GLU A 523 -40.71 32.90 -0.87
C GLU A 523 -41.49 32.40 0.33
N LEU A 524 -40.84 32.20 1.48
CA LEU A 524 -41.46 31.66 2.68
C LEU A 524 -42.01 32.78 3.57
N VAL A 525 -43.33 32.77 3.83
CA VAL A 525 -43.94 33.61 4.85
C VAL A 525 -44.06 32.78 6.13
N ALA A 526 -43.09 32.90 7.03
CA ALA A 526 -43.04 32.20 8.32
C ALA A 526 -42.39 33.05 9.41
N ASP A 527 -42.43 32.60 10.66
CA ASP A 527 -41.73 33.23 11.78
C ASP A 527 -40.21 32.98 11.71
N ASP A 528 -39.44 33.76 12.46
CA ASP A 528 -37.97 33.69 12.47
C ASP A 528 -37.44 32.31 12.88
N ARG A 529 -38.13 31.63 13.82
CA ARG A 529 -37.70 30.30 14.27
C ARG A 529 -37.84 29.26 13.18
N THR A 530 -38.89 29.33 12.36
CA THR A 530 -39.08 28.41 11.23
C THR A 530 -38.06 28.69 10.12
N HIS A 531 -37.82 29.97 9.80
CA HIS A 531 -36.78 30.36 8.86
C HIS A 531 -35.41 29.85 9.30
N TRP A 532 -35.02 30.15 10.54
CA TRP A 532 -33.73 29.76 11.08
C TRP A 532 -33.60 28.24 11.25
N GLY A 533 -34.68 27.55 11.61
CA GLY A 533 -34.72 26.09 11.68
C GLY A 533 -34.48 25.41 10.33
N ARG A 534 -35.03 25.97 9.24
CA ARG A 534 -34.78 25.50 7.87
C ARG A 534 -33.37 25.83 7.39
N ILE A 535 -32.88 27.04 7.64
CA ILE A 535 -31.51 27.44 7.30
C ILE A 535 -30.50 26.54 8.04
N SER A 536 -30.74 26.29 9.33
CA SER A 536 -29.90 25.45 10.19
C SER A 536 -30.06 23.94 9.97
N SER A 537 -30.98 23.51 9.09
CA SER A 537 -31.10 22.09 8.74
C SER A 537 -29.88 21.58 7.97
N ILE A 538 -29.22 22.47 7.22
CA ILE A 538 -27.98 22.21 6.49
C ILE A 538 -26.88 23.10 7.05
N GLU A 539 -25.81 22.47 7.53
CA GLU A 539 -24.75 23.18 8.24
C GLU A 539 -23.98 24.18 7.35
N TYR A 540 -23.68 23.80 6.11
CA TYR A 540 -23.01 24.68 5.16
C TYR A 540 -23.86 25.92 4.83
N ARG A 541 -25.18 25.79 4.82
CA ARG A 541 -26.09 26.94 4.62
C ARG A 541 -26.06 27.89 5.80
N ARG A 542 -26.12 27.36 7.02
CA ARG A 542 -25.97 28.16 8.25
C ARG A 542 -24.65 28.92 8.25
N CYS A 543 -23.54 28.23 7.95
CA CYS A 543 -22.21 28.84 7.91
C CYS A 543 -22.09 29.89 6.79
N ALA A 544 -22.61 29.63 5.58
CA ALA A 544 -22.58 30.57 4.46
C ALA A 544 -23.30 31.87 4.79
N VAL A 545 -24.47 31.79 5.43
CA VAL A 545 -25.26 32.97 5.83
C VAL A 545 -24.54 33.79 6.90
N ILE A 546 -24.03 33.14 7.95
CA ILE A 546 -23.33 33.85 9.03
C ILE A 546 -22.00 34.42 8.53
N GLU A 547 -21.22 33.65 7.76
CA GLU A 547 -19.95 34.12 7.20
C GLU A 547 -20.17 35.31 6.26
N ALA A 548 -21.20 35.29 5.39
CA ALA A 548 -21.52 36.42 4.54
C ALA A 548 -21.90 37.66 5.35
N TYR A 549 -22.76 37.52 6.37
CA TYR A 549 -23.16 38.63 7.24
C TYR A 549 -21.96 39.24 7.99
N ASP A 550 -21.16 38.42 8.67
CA ASP A 550 -20.00 38.89 9.43
C ASP A 550 -18.94 39.48 8.50
N SER A 551 -18.73 38.91 7.31
CA SER A 551 -17.78 39.43 6.32
C SER A 551 -18.21 40.77 5.72
N ILE A 552 -19.51 40.96 5.45
CA ILE A 552 -20.03 42.25 4.98
C ILE A 552 -19.87 43.32 6.06
N ARG A 553 -20.15 42.97 7.33
CA ARG A 553 -19.93 43.87 8.47
C ARG A 553 -18.46 44.33 8.54
N GLN A 554 -17.52 43.38 8.54
CA GLN A 554 -16.10 43.72 8.64
C GLN A 554 -15.59 44.48 7.40
N LEU A 555 -16.02 44.08 6.20
CA LEU A 555 -15.70 44.80 4.96
C LEU A 555 -16.12 46.27 5.03
N LEU A 556 -17.36 46.55 5.45
CA LEU A 556 -17.87 47.92 5.52
C LEU A 556 -17.14 48.75 6.59
N LEU A 557 -16.77 48.13 7.73
CA LEU A 557 -16.02 48.81 8.78
C LEU A 557 -14.56 49.07 8.40
N GLU A 558 -13.95 48.24 7.55
CA GLU A 558 -12.56 48.43 7.08
C GLU A 558 -12.43 49.45 5.95
N ILE A 559 -13.42 49.57 5.05
CA ILE A 559 -13.39 50.55 3.95
C ILE A 559 -13.84 51.96 4.37
N ILE A 560 -14.46 52.11 5.54
CA ILE A 560 -14.92 53.39 6.07
C ILE A 560 -13.98 53.83 7.20
N GLU A 561 -13.45 55.05 7.11
CA GLU A 561 -12.47 55.57 8.06
C GLU A 561 -12.99 55.56 9.52
N GLU A 562 -12.16 55.03 10.42
CA GLU A 562 -12.46 55.00 11.86
C GLU A 562 -12.64 56.43 12.39
N ARG A 563 -13.71 56.68 13.16
CA ARG A 563 -14.11 57.98 13.75
C ARG A 563 -14.89 58.94 12.83
N THR A 564 -15.39 58.48 11.70
CA THR A 564 -16.39 59.20 10.88
C THR A 564 -17.82 58.95 11.38
N ASP A 565 -18.76 59.87 11.10
CA ASP A 565 -20.19 59.69 11.41
C ASP A 565 -20.74 58.44 10.67
N GLU A 566 -20.24 58.18 9.46
CA GLU A 566 -20.55 57.03 8.61
C GLU A 566 -20.15 55.69 9.26
N HIS A 567 -18.99 55.63 9.91
CA HIS A 567 -18.54 54.43 10.62
C HIS A 567 -19.45 54.12 11.81
N VAL A 568 -19.90 55.16 12.54
CA VAL A 568 -20.87 55.02 13.64
C VAL A 568 -22.22 54.51 13.12
N ILE A 569 -22.71 55.06 12.01
CA ILE A 569 -23.96 54.63 11.37
C ILE A 569 -23.91 53.14 11.02
N VAL A 570 -22.84 52.69 10.37
CA VAL A 570 -22.68 51.27 10.00
C VAL A 570 -22.63 50.39 11.25
N ASN A 571 -21.90 50.77 12.28
CA ASN A 571 -21.82 49.99 13.50
C ASN A 571 -23.17 49.90 14.23
N GLN A 572 -23.91 51.01 14.34
CA GLN A 572 -25.26 51.03 14.94
C GLN A 572 -26.27 50.22 14.12
N LEU A 573 -26.17 50.24 12.79
CA LEU A 573 -27.02 49.44 11.91
C LEU A 573 -26.85 47.94 12.18
N PHE A 574 -25.61 47.46 12.24
CA PHE A 574 -25.34 46.05 12.55
C PHE A 574 -25.73 45.68 14.00
N LEU A 575 -25.59 46.59 14.97
CA LEU A 575 -26.09 46.39 16.33
C LEU A 575 -27.63 46.26 16.36
N ALA A 576 -28.36 47.09 15.60
CA ALA A 576 -29.81 46.99 15.50
C ALA A 576 -30.25 45.65 14.89
N PHE A 577 -29.53 45.17 13.85
CA PHE A 577 -29.75 43.85 13.29
C PHE A 577 -29.47 42.72 14.29
N ASP A 578 -28.34 42.76 14.99
CA ASP A 578 -27.96 41.76 16.00
C ASP A 578 -29.04 41.68 17.12
N ASN A 579 -29.51 42.83 17.62
CA ASN A 579 -30.58 42.90 18.63
C ASN A 579 -31.89 42.29 18.11
N ALA A 580 -32.32 42.66 16.90
CA ALA A 580 -33.55 42.14 16.31
C ALA A 580 -33.51 40.61 16.10
N MET A 581 -32.35 40.08 15.74
CA MET A 581 -32.12 38.63 15.62
C MET A 581 -32.14 37.94 16.99
N GLU A 582 -31.54 38.52 18.03
CA GLU A 582 -31.51 37.95 19.39
C GLU A 582 -32.91 37.84 20.01
N TYR A 583 -33.76 38.84 19.80
CA TYR A 583 -35.16 38.81 20.25
C TYR A 583 -36.07 37.90 19.38
N GLY A 584 -35.58 37.39 18.25
CA GLY A 584 -36.33 36.53 17.33
C GLY A 584 -37.50 37.25 16.65
N LYS A 585 -37.33 38.55 16.35
CA LYS A 585 -38.35 39.43 15.76
C LYS A 585 -37.85 40.15 14.49
N PHE A 586 -36.80 39.66 13.86
CA PHE A 586 -36.21 40.22 12.66
C PHE A 586 -37.20 40.29 11.49
N SER A 587 -38.00 39.25 11.22
CA SER A 587 -39.06 39.29 10.20
C SER A 587 -40.23 40.20 10.57
N GLU A 588 -40.41 40.56 11.84
CA GLU A 588 -41.40 41.55 12.27
C GLU A 588 -40.91 42.98 11.95
N TYR A 589 -39.63 43.26 12.18
CA TYR A 589 -39.04 44.59 11.99
C TYR A 589 -38.61 44.88 10.54
N TYR A 590 -38.20 43.89 9.76
CA TYR A 590 -37.60 44.08 8.42
C TYR A 590 -38.33 43.32 7.30
N ARG A 591 -38.20 43.85 6.08
CA ARG A 591 -38.79 43.32 4.84
C ARG A 591 -37.85 42.35 4.14
N LEU A 592 -38.04 41.04 4.36
CA LEU A 592 -37.18 39.99 3.81
C LEU A 592 -37.21 39.92 2.26
N ASP A 593 -38.28 40.40 1.62
CA ASP A 593 -38.41 40.48 0.16
C ASP A 593 -37.39 41.45 -0.50
N LEU A 594 -36.81 42.37 0.28
CA LEU A 594 -35.77 43.30 -0.18
C LEU A 594 -34.34 42.76 -0.04
N LEU A 595 -34.13 41.64 0.65
CA LEU A 595 -32.80 41.03 0.80
C LEU A 595 -32.10 40.73 -0.54
N PRO A 596 -32.77 40.24 -1.60
CA PRO A 596 -32.14 40.06 -2.91
C PRO A 596 -31.62 41.37 -3.54
N LYS A 597 -32.28 42.51 -3.29
CA LYS A 597 -31.83 43.83 -3.78
C LYS A 597 -30.61 44.34 -3.00
N ILE A 598 -30.57 44.07 -1.70
CA ILE A 598 -29.39 44.36 -0.87
C ILE A 598 -28.23 43.49 -1.35
N HIS A 599 -28.46 42.19 -1.55
CA HIS A 599 -27.47 41.24 -2.08
C HIS A 599 -26.89 41.69 -3.43
N SER A 600 -27.72 42.11 -4.39
CA SER A 600 -27.23 42.62 -5.67
C SER A 600 -26.37 43.87 -5.53
N SER A 601 -26.76 44.79 -4.64
CA SER A 601 -26.00 46.03 -4.39
C SER A 601 -24.65 45.75 -3.70
N VAL A 602 -24.60 44.77 -2.80
CA VAL A 602 -23.34 44.29 -2.18
C VAL A 602 -22.43 43.64 -3.22
N ILE A 603 -22.98 42.84 -4.15
CA ILE A 603 -22.18 42.28 -5.26
C ILE A 603 -21.53 43.41 -6.07
N THR A 604 -22.31 44.42 -6.47
CA THR A 604 -21.76 45.57 -7.22
C THR A 604 -20.65 46.29 -6.46
N LEU A 605 -20.81 46.48 -5.14
CA LEU A 605 -19.77 47.07 -4.29
C LEU A 605 -18.48 46.22 -4.31
N VAL A 606 -18.61 44.92 -4.09
CA VAL A 606 -17.48 43.99 -4.07
C VAL A 606 -16.78 43.90 -5.42
N GLU A 607 -17.53 43.87 -6.53
CA GLU A 607 -16.98 43.89 -7.89
C GLU A 607 -16.21 45.19 -8.19
N LEU A 608 -16.68 46.34 -7.70
CA LEU A 608 -15.99 47.62 -7.83
C LEU A 608 -14.69 47.64 -7.01
N LEU A 609 -14.66 47.02 -5.84
CA LEU A 609 -13.46 46.91 -5.00
C LEU A 609 -12.38 45.98 -5.58
N LEU A 610 -12.76 45.01 -6.42
CA LEU A 610 -11.84 44.05 -7.05
C LEU A 610 -11.23 44.55 -8.38
N LYS A 611 -11.64 45.71 -8.90
CA LYS A 611 -11.07 46.28 -10.13
C LYS A 611 -9.70 46.90 -9.88
N GLU A 612 -8.80 46.76 -10.86
CA GLU A 612 -7.46 47.39 -10.84
C GLU A 612 -7.55 48.92 -10.72
N LYS A 613 -8.53 49.54 -11.41
CA LYS A 613 -8.82 50.97 -11.28
C LYS A 613 -10.09 51.16 -10.45
N LYS A 614 -9.92 51.71 -9.24
CA LYS A 614 -11.02 52.00 -8.30
C LYS A 614 -11.73 53.28 -8.73
N ASP A 615 -13.03 53.18 -8.97
CA ASP A 615 -13.88 54.32 -9.33
C ASP A 615 -14.61 54.82 -8.08
N GLN A 616 -14.01 55.82 -7.41
CA GLN A 616 -14.49 56.32 -6.12
C GLN A 616 -15.94 56.81 -6.20
N THR A 617 -16.32 57.51 -7.28
CA THR A 617 -17.70 58.00 -7.44
C THR A 617 -18.73 56.88 -7.54
N LYS A 618 -18.42 55.80 -8.28
CA LYS A 618 -19.31 54.62 -8.34
C LYS A 618 -19.40 53.87 -7.03
N ILE A 619 -18.30 53.78 -6.27
CA ILE A 619 -18.28 53.13 -4.97
C ILE A 619 -19.14 53.92 -3.96
N VAL A 620 -18.95 55.24 -3.89
CA VAL A 620 -19.75 56.14 -3.04
C VAL A 620 -21.23 56.06 -3.40
N ASN A 621 -21.58 56.12 -4.69
CA ASN A 621 -22.97 55.96 -5.14
C ASN A 621 -23.58 54.59 -4.75
N THR A 622 -22.78 53.53 -4.79
CA THR A 622 -23.23 52.18 -4.39
C THR A 622 -23.41 52.09 -2.87
N LEU A 623 -22.53 52.70 -2.08
CA LEU A 623 -22.66 52.80 -0.63
C LEU A 623 -23.88 53.63 -0.22
N GLN A 624 -24.14 54.74 -0.93
CA GLN A 624 -25.33 55.55 -0.75
C GLN A 624 -26.60 54.76 -1.03
N THR A 625 -26.59 53.98 -2.12
CA THR A 625 -27.71 53.10 -2.47
C THR A 625 -27.93 52.03 -1.40
N LEU A 626 -26.86 51.42 -0.89
CA LEU A 626 -26.91 50.44 0.20
C LEU A 626 -27.45 51.07 1.49
N TYR A 627 -27.04 52.29 1.83
CA TYR A 627 -27.54 53.02 2.99
C TYR A 627 -29.04 53.30 2.88
N VAL A 628 -29.52 53.83 1.75
CA VAL A 628 -30.96 54.06 1.52
C VAL A 628 -31.73 52.75 1.61
N LEU A 629 -31.24 51.70 0.96
CA LEU A 629 -31.89 50.39 1.00
C LEU A 629 -31.93 49.80 2.42
N ALA A 630 -30.84 49.87 3.18
CA ALA A 630 -30.73 49.22 4.49
C ALA A 630 -31.36 50.01 5.64
N VAL A 631 -31.31 51.34 5.60
CA VAL A 631 -31.80 52.22 6.69
C VAL A 631 -33.23 52.72 6.43
N HIS A 632 -33.58 53.06 5.19
CA HIS A 632 -34.90 53.63 4.88
C HIS A 632 -35.90 52.59 4.37
N ASP A 633 -35.48 51.70 3.46
CA ASP A 633 -36.40 50.78 2.80
C ASP A 633 -36.49 49.40 3.48
N PHE A 634 -35.43 48.89 4.08
CA PHE A 634 -35.43 47.56 4.69
C PHE A 634 -36.34 47.45 5.93
N PRO A 635 -36.42 48.44 6.85
CA PRO A 635 -37.39 48.41 7.94
C PRO A 635 -38.85 48.46 7.44
N LYS A 636 -39.77 47.74 8.08
CA LYS A 636 -41.21 47.82 7.77
C LYS A 636 -41.82 49.16 8.20
N THR A 637 -41.34 49.72 9.32
CA THR A 637 -41.79 51.00 9.84
C THR A 637 -40.81 52.09 9.42
N ARG A 638 -41.27 53.04 8.58
CA ARG A 638 -40.46 54.19 8.19
C ARG A 638 -40.27 55.13 9.38
N LYS A 639 -39.02 55.43 9.72
CA LYS A 639 -38.66 56.36 10.78
C LYS A 639 -38.37 57.74 10.21
N GLY A 640 -38.74 58.80 10.95
CA GLY A 640 -38.39 60.17 10.58
C GLY A 640 -36.89 60.43 10.76
N ILE A 641 -36.35 61.44 10.06
CA ILE A 641 -34.92 61.81 10.13
C ILE A 641 -34.46 62.10 11.57
N GLU A 642 -35.32 62.72 12.39
CA GLU A 642 -35.02 63.00 13.81
C GLU A 642 -34.93 61.74 14.67
N GLN A 643 -35.77 60.73 14.40
CA GLN A 643 -35.70 59.43 15.07
C GLN A 643 -34.45 58.65 14.64
N LEU A 644 -34.09 58.71 13.36
CA LEU A 644 -32.85 58.09 12.85
C LEU A 644 -31.61 58.74 13.47
N ARG A 645 -31.61 60.05 13.72
CA ARG A 645 -30.53 60.74 14.45
C ARG A 645 -30.42 60.31 15.91
N GLN A 646 -31.55 60.17 16.61
CA GLN A 646 -31.56 59.68 18.00
C GLN A 646 -31.01 58.25 18.13
N GLU A 647 -31.21 57.43 17.10
CA GLU A 647 -30.70 56.05 17.02
C GLU A 647 -29.26 55.97 16.46
N GLY A 648 -28.63 57.09 16.10
CA GLY A 648 -27.29 57.11 15.53
C GLY A 648 -27.18 56.53 14.11
N LEU A 649 -28.31 56.45 13.39
CA LEU A 649 -28.43 55.93 12.02
C LEU A 649 -28.43 57.04 10.95
N ALA A 650 -28.28 58.30 11.35
CA ALA A 650 -28.16 59.46 10.47
C ALA A 650 -27.11 60.44 11.03
N PRO A 651 -26.41 61.22 10.18
CA PRO A 651 -25.32 62.09 10.62
C PRO A 651 -25.79 63.15 11.61
N SER A 652 -24.90 63.47 12.56
CA SER A 652 -25.19 64.37 13.69
C SER A 652 -25.13 65.85 13.29
N ARG A 653 -24.40 66.18 12.23
CA ARG A 653 -24.30 67.54 11.66
C ARG A 653 -24.96 67.61 10.27
N LEU A 654 -25.62 68.72 9.97
CA LEU A 654 -26.08 69.06 8.62
C LEU A 654 -24.85 69.44 7.79
N THR A 655 -24.33 68.52 6.98
CA THR A 655 -23.36 68.87 5.94
C THR A 655 -24.08 69.62 4.83
N GLU A 656 -23.70 70.88 4.62
CA GLU A 656 -24.13 71.66 3.47
C GLU A 656 -23.54 71.00 2.21
N SER A 657 -24.38 70.30 1.43
CA SER A 657 -24.14 69.85 0.04
C SER A 657 -23.15 68.70 -0.28
N GLY A 658 -22.63 67.94 0.70
CA GLY A 658 -21.81 66.74 0.44
C GLY A 658 -22.65 65.45 0.38
N LEU A 659 -22.29 64.49 -0.49
CA LEU A 659 -22.88 63.14 -0.47
C LEU A 659 -22.34 62.36 0.76
N LEU A 660 -23.19 61.53 1.38
CA LEU A 660 -22.75 60.63 2.46
C LEU A 660 -21.67 59.68 1.90
N PHE A 661 -20.64 59.36 2.68
CA PHE A 661 -19.49 58.52 2.29
C PHE A 661 -18.48 59.14 1.29
N GLU A 662 -18.67 60.38 0.81
CA GLU A 662 -17.77 60.99 -0.17
C GLU A 662 -16.33 61.17 0.36
N ASP A 663 -16.21 61.63 1.61
CA ASP A 663 -14.93 61.88 2.30
C ASP A 663 -14.53 60.76 3.28
N ALA A 664 -15.37 59.73 3.45
CA ALA A 664 -15.18 58.70 4.50
C ALA A 664 -14.62 57.36 3.99
N VAL A 665 -14.50 57.17 2.66
CA VAL A 665 -14.02 55.90 2.08
C VAL A 665 -12.49 55.87 2.02
N LYS A 666 -11.88 54.94 2.76
CA LYS A 666 -10.45 54.67 2.73
C LYS A 666 -10.19 53.35 2.02
N PHE A 667 -9.37 53.39 0.97
CA PHE A 667 -8.95 52.17 0.30
C PHE A 667 -7.72 51.57 0.98
N PRO A 668 -7.73 50.26 1.27
CA PRO A 668 -6.51 49.54 1.61
C PRO A 668 -5.49 49.67 0.49
N GLY A 669 -4.20 49.71 0.84
CA GLY A 669 -3.10 49.79 -0.14
C GLY A 669 -3.18 48.63 -1.14
N GLU A 670 -2.76 48.85 -2.39
CA GLU A 670 -2.78 47.81 -3.44
C GLU A 670 -1.99 46.54 -3.05
N ASN A 671 -1.07 46.67 -2.08
CA ASN A 671 -0.25 45.59 -1.55
C ASN A 671 -0.89 44.82 -0.37
N ASP A 672 -2.10 45.17 0.11
CA ASP A 672 -2.80 44.39 1.13
C ASP A 672 -3.48 43.16 0.53
N LEU A 673 -2.64 42.18 0.17
CA LEU A 673 -3.05 40.90 -0.39
C LEU A 673 -4.02 40.14 0.52
N SER A 674 -3.97 40.38 1.84
CA SER A 674 -4.82 39.71 2.81
C SER A 674 -6.26 40.20 2.72
N PHE A 675 -6.46 41.52 2.66
CA PHE A 675 -7.76 42.16 2.47
C PHE A 675 -8.40 41.71 1.15
N TYR A 676 -7.68 41.85 0.03
CA TYR A 676 -8.21 41.48 -1.28
C TYR A 676 -8.55 40.00 -1.41
N LYS A 677 -7.82 39.12 -0.71
CA LYS A 677 -8.16 37.70 -0.63
C LYS A 677 -9.49 37.47 0.10
N GLN A 678 -9.77 38.20 1.19
CA GLN A 678 -11.07 38.14 1.86
C GLN A 678 -12.20 38.68 0.99
N VAL A 679 -11.97 39.79 0.27
CA VAL A 679 -12.94 40.35 -0.67
C VAL A 679 -13.26 39.37 -1.81
N ARG A 680 -12.24 38.71 -2.40
CA ARG A 680 -12.44 37.66 -3.41
C ARG A 680 -13.24 36.47 -2.86
N ARG A 681 -12.99 36.09 -1.61
CA ARG A 681 -13.75 35.02 -0.94
C ARG A 681 -15.21 35.42 -0.73
N LEU A 682 -15.46 36.62 -0.23
CA LEU A 682 -16.82 37.13 -0.05
C LEU A 682 -17.55 37.21 -1.40
N HIS A 683 -16.90 37.75 -2.43
CA HIS A 683 -17.43 37.74 -3.80
C HIS A 683 -17.84 36.33 -4.24
N THR A 684 -16.97 35.34 -3.99
CA THR A 684 -17.20 33.93 -4.31
C THR A 684 -18.42 33.37 -3.58
N ILE A 685 -18.59 33.66 -2.29
CA ILE A 685 -19.77 33.21 -1.51
C ILE A 685 -21.05 33.86 -2.08
N LEU A 686 -21.01 35.16 -2.35
CA LEU A 686 -22.15 35.94 -2.85
C LEU A 686 -22.60 35.53 -4.26
N THR A 687 -21.65 35.16 -5.12
CA THR A 687 -21.89 34.87 -6.55
C THR A 687 -21.85 33.39 -6.91
N SER A 688 -21.56 32.51 -5.94
CA SER A 688 -21.40 31.07 -6.18
C SER A 688 -22.61 30.45 -6.90
N ARG A 689 -22.33 29.72 -7.98
CA ARG A 689 -23.30 28.98 -8.80
C ARG A 689 -22.75 27.59 -9.11
N ASP A 690 -23.58 26.72 -9.69
CA ASP A 690 -23.31 25.30 -9.99
C ASP A 690 -21.96 24.97 -10.64
N SER A 691 -21.30 25.93 -11.30
CA SER A 691 -19.92 25.82 -11.81
C SER A 691 -18.88 25.30 -10.79
N MET A 692 -19.09 25.48 -9.49
CA MET A 692 -18.19 24.98 -8.44
C MET A 692 -18.32 23.47 -8.19
N ASN A 693 -19.34 22.79 -8.74
CA ASN A 693 -19.52 21.33 -8.58
C ASN A 693 -18.38 20.51 -9.21
N ASN A 694 -17.64 21.11 -10.15
CA ASN A 694 -16.55 20.46 -10.87
C ASN A 694 -15.15 20.77 -10.30
N VAL A 695 -15.04 21.35 -9.10
CA VAL A 695 -13.74 21.68 -8.47
C VAL A 695 -13.35 20.61 -7.44
N PRO A 696 -12.08 20.12 -7.43
CA PRO A 696 -11.02 20.41 -8.40
C PRO A 696 -11.31 19.81 -9.78
N LYS A 697 -10.88 20.47 -10.86
CA LYS A 697 -11.09 19.99 -12.24
C LYS A 697 -10.27 18.74 -12.53
N ASN A 698 -9.02 18.74 -12.05
CA ASN A 698 -8.05 17.70 -12.33
C ASN A 698 -8.50 16.33 -11.75
N PRO A 699 -8.50 15.25 -12.56
CA PRO A 699 -8.94 13.93 -12.14
C PRO A 699 -8.03 13.30 -11.06
N GLU A 700 -6.73 13.58 -11.10
CA GLU A 700 -5.77 13.08 -10.12
C GLU A 700 -5.99 13.73 -8.74
N ALA A 701 -6.26 15.04 -8.68
CA ALA A 701 -6.65 15.71 -7.43
C ALA A 701 -7.93 15.11 -6.84
N ARG A 702 -8.97 14.91 -7.67
CA ARG A 702 -10.22 14.27 -7.23
C ARG A 702 -9.98 12.87 -6.66
N ARG A 703 -9.17 12.06 -7.34
CA ARG A 703 -8.81 10.70 -6.93
C ARG A 703 -8.09 10.70 -5.59
N ARG A 704 -7.06 11.54 -5.42
CA ARG A 704 -6.27 11.63 -4.19
C ARG A 704 -7.10 12.09 -3.00
N ILE A 705 -7.91 13.15 -3.16
CA ILE A 705 -8.81 13.63 -2.10
C ILE A 705 -9.84 12.55 -1.74
N ALA A 706 -10.47 11.92 -2.74
CA ALA A 706 -11.47 10.88 -2.50
C ALA A 706 -10.86 9.67 -1.77
N PHE A 707 -9.66 9.23 -2.16
CA PHE A 707 -8.97 8.12 -1.51
C PHE A 707 -8.56 8.45 -0.08
N PHE A 708 -7.90 9.59 0.14
CA PHE A 708 -7.49 10.04 1.47
C PHE A 708 -8.71 10.14 2.40
N SER A 709 -9.78 10.76 1.91
CA SER A 709 -11.03 10.93 2.67
C SER A 709 -11.68 9.60 3.03
N ASN A 710 -11.77 8.66 2.07
CA ASN A 710 -12.25 7.30 2.34
C ASN A 710 -11.43 6.60 3.41
N SER A 711 -10.11 6.70 3.31
CA SER A 711 -9.18 5.99 4.18
C SER A 711 -9.31 6.39 5.66
N LEU A 712 -9.69 7.64 5.93
CA LEU A 712 -9.94 8.13 7.29
C LEU A 712 -11.15 7.46 7.98
N PHE A 713 -12.09 6.88 7.23
CA PHE A 713 -13.22 6.16 7.79
C PHE A 713 -13.01 4.64 7.83
N MET A 714 -11.90 4.16 7.27
CA MET A 714 -11.51 2.76 7.32
C MET A 714 -11.01 2.35 8.70
N ASN A 715 -10.91 1.04 8.93
CA ASN A 715 -10.38 0.50 10.18
C ASN A 715 -8.85 0.70 10.23
N MET A 716 -8.39 1.68 11.01
CA MET A 716 -6.98 1.94 11.27
C MET A 716 -6.68 2.00 12.78
N PRO A 717 -5.44 1.68 13.21
CA PRO A 717 -5.02 1.81 14.60
C PRO A 717 -4.80 3.28 14.93
N ARG A 718 -4.87 3.63 16.22
CA ARG A 718 -4.58 4.99 16.70
C ARG A 718 -3.10 5.31 16.48
N ALA A 719 -2.83 6.55 16.09
CA ALA A 719 -1.48 7.03 15.88
C ALA A 719 -0.76 7.30 17.22
N PRO A 720 0.48 6.80 17.42
CA PRO A 720 1.34 7.27 18.50
C PRO A 720 1.92 8.66 18.19
N THR A 721 2.48 9.33 19.20
CA THR A 721 3.30 10.53 18.98
C THR A 721 4.52 10.19 18.12
N VAL A 722 5.05 11.16 17.35
CA VAL A 722 6.23 10.94 16.49
C VAL A 722 7.42 10.42 17.31
N GLU A 723 7.61 10.87 18.53
CA GLU A 723 8.68 10.35 19.41
C GLU A 723 8.51 8.87 19.78
N LYS A 724 7.28 8.41 19.96
CA LYS A 724 6.96 7.02 20.39
C LYS A 724 6.77 6.06 19.22
N MET A 725 6.70 6.55 17.98
CA MET A 725 6.53 5.69 16.82
C MET A 725 7.78 4.84 16.53
N VAL A 726 7.57 3.71 15.85
CA VAL A 726 8.64 2.87 15.31
C VAL A 726 9.42 3.67 14.26
N ALA A 727 10.74 3.71 14.40
CA ALA A 727 11.61 4.32 13.38
C ALA A 727 11.71 3.40 12.16
N PHE A 728 11.76 3.97 10.97
CA PHE A 728 11.82 3.19 9.74
C PHE A 728 12.72 3.83 8.68
N SER A 729 13.19 3.00 7.74
CA SER A 729 13.90 3.46 6.55
C SER A 729 13.17 3.09 5.28
N VAL A 730 13.35 3.88 4.21
CA VAL A 730 13.02 3.45 2.85
C VAL A 730 14.30 3.02 2.15
N LEU A 731 14.24 1.92 1.39
CA LEU A 731 15.35 1.41 0.58
C LEU A 731 14.91 1.29 -0.89
N THR A 732 15.57 2.02 -1.77
CA THR A 732 15.31 1.98 -3.22
C THR A 732 16.54 1.52 -4.00
N PRO A 733 16.50 0.36 -4.68
CA PRO A 733 17.56 -0.03 -5.59
C PRO A 733 17.50 0.83 -6.86
N TYR A 734 18.64 1.42 -7.24
CA TYR A 734 18.82 2.19 -8.48
C TYR A 734 20.06 1.66 -9.22
N TYR A 735 19.96 1.47 -10.54
CA TYR A 735 21.09 1.03 -11.34
C TYR A 735 21.59 2.13 -12.27
N ASN A 736 20.87 2.41 -13.35
CA ASN A 736 21.34 3.29 -14.43
C ASN A 736 20.19 4.04 -15.12
N GLU A 737 18.99 3.99 -14.56
CA GLU A 737 17.80 4.66 -15.06
C GLU A 737 17.95 6.19 -15.05
N ASP A 738 17.05 6.91 -15.72
CA ASP A 738 17.11 8.37 -15.77
C ASP A 738 16.85 8.99 -14.39
N VAL A 739 17.77 9.86 -13.93
CA VAL A 739 17.60 10.59 -12.66
C VAL A 739 16.65 11.76 -12.83
N MET A 740 16.90 12.58 -13.86
CA MET A 740 16.08 13.68 -14.34
C MET A 740 16.31 13.80 -15.86
N TYR A 741 15.25 14.07 -16.62
CA TYR A 741 15.38 14.22 -18.08
C TYR A 741 16.34 15.34 -18.46
N ASN A 742 17.19 15.16 -19.45
CA ASN A 742 18.05 16.22 -19.98
C ASN A 742 17.37 17.00 -21.13
N LYS A 743 18.02 18.07 -21.60
CA LYS A 743 17.46 18.94 -22.65
C LYS A 743 17.21 18.18 -23.96
N ASP A 744 18.13 17.30 -24.32
CA ASP A 744 18.07 16.55 -25.58
C ASP A 744 16.97 15.49 -25.54
N GLN A 745 16.81 14.77 -24.43
CA GLN A 745 15.72 13.81 -24.21
C GLN A 745 14.34 14.47 -24.33
N LEU A 746 14.19 15.70 -23.84
CA LEU A 746 12.90 16.40 -23.89
C LEU A 746 12.53 16.89 -25.29
N ARG A 747 13.52 17.18 -26.15
CA ARG A 747 13.32 17.75 -27.49
C ARG A 747 13.44 16.74 -28.61
N ARG A 748 14.22 15.67 -28.41
CA ARG A 748 14.43 14.65 -29.43
C ARG A 748 13.12 13.97 -29.76
N GLU A 749 12.78 13.99 -31.03
CA GLU A 749 11.61 13.32 -31.57
C GLU A 749 11.91 11.83 -31.75
N ASN A 750 10.92 10.99 -31.42
CA ASN A 750 10.95 9.56 -31.71
C ASN A 750 10.67 9.29 -33.21
N GLU A 751 10.62 8.02 -33.60
CA GLU A 751 10.34 7.59 -34.99
C GLU A 751 9.03 8.18 -35.56
N ASP A 752 8.06 8.49 -34.68
CA ASP A 752 6.77 9.10 -35.01
C ASP A 752 6.77 10.65 -35.04
N GLY A 753 7.94 11.31 -34.87
CA GLY A 753 8.03 12.78 -34.83
C GLY A 753 7.56 13.43 -33.52
N ILE A 754 7.35 12.63 -32.45
CA ILE A 754 6.84 13.09 -31.16
C ILE A 754 7.97 13.20 -30.14
N SER A 755 8.11 14.37 -29.51
CA SER A 755 9.04 14.58 -28.39
C SER A 755 8.39 14.24 -27.03
N ILE A 756 9.21 13.87 -26.03
CA ILE A 756 8.72 13.56 -24.67
C ILE A 756 7.96 14.76 -24.07
N LEU A 757 8.47 15.98 -24.28
CA LEU A 757 7.81 17.18 -23.75
C LEU A 757 6.42 17.39 -24.37
N PHE A 758 6.31 17.29 -25.70
CA PHE A 758 5.02 17.43 -26.38
C PHE A 758 4.01 16.38 -25.90
N TYR A 759 4.47 15.14 -25.73
CA TYR A 759 3.65 14.05 -25.20
C TYR A 759 3.12 14.35 -23.79
N LEU A 760 3.99 14.80 -22.87
CA LEU A 760 3.61 15.14 -21.50
C LEU A 760 2.64 16.33 -21.44
N GLN A 761 2.83 17.34 -22.29
CA GLN A 761 1.92 18.48 -22.39
C GLN A 761 0.51 18.07 -22.83
N LYS A 762 0.40 17.09 -23.74
CA LYS A 762 -0.90 16.61 -24.22
C LYS A 762 -1.62 15.69 -23.25
N ILE A 763 -0.89 14.86 -22.50
CA ILE A 763 -1.51 14.00 -21.48
C ILE A 763 -1.90 14.78 -20.23
N TYR A 764 -1.08 15.76 -19.84
CA TYR A 764 -1.27 16.54 -18.63
C TYR A 764 -1.52 18.01 -18.97
N GLU A 765 -2.52 18.27 -19.82
CA GLU A 765 -2.85 19.63 -20.30
C GLU A 765 -3.22 20.59 -19.15
N ASP A 766 -4.05 20.12 -18.22
CA ASP A 766 -4.43 20.88 -17.02
C ASP A 766 -3.19 21.20 -16.16
N ASP A 767 -2.31 20.22 -15.93
CA ASP A 767 -1.10 20.41 -15.14
C ASP A 767 -0.12 21.39 -15.80
N TRP A 768 -0.06 21.37 -17.14
CA TRP A 768 0.78 22.27 -17.90
C TRP A 768 0.28 23.72 -17.77
N ALA A 769 -1.03 23.94 -17.86
CA ALA A 769 -1.62 25.25 -17.63
C ALA A 769 -1.32 25.78 -16.20
N ASN A 770 -1.45 24.92 -15.18
CA ASN A 770 -1.11 25.27 -13.80
C ASN A 770 0.39 25.55 -13.59
N PHE A 771 1.25 24.84 -14.32
CA PHE A 771 2.69 25.08 -14.33
C PHE A 771 3.03 26.45 -14.94
N LEU A 772 2.44 26.79 -16.09
CA LEU A 772 2.63 28.10 -16.73
C LEU A 772 2.10 29.24 -15.83
N GLU A 773 0.95 29.06 -15.18
CA GLU A 773 0.44 30.01 -14.18
C GLU A 773 1.47 30.25 -13.07
N ARG A 774 2.09 29.19 -12.54
CA ARG A 774 3.13 29.31 -11.50
C ARG A 774 4.36 30.03 -12.02
N MET A 775 4.82 29.69 -13.21
CA MET A 775 6.02 30.29 -13.80
C MET A 775 5.83 31.78 -14.08
N ARG A 776 4.65 32.20 -14.56
CA ARG A 776 4.29 33.61 -14.75
C ARG A 776 4.33 34.38 -13.43
N ARG A 777 3.78 33.79 -12.37
CA ARG A 777 3.88 34.35 -11.00
C ARG A 777 5.32 34.46 -10.49
N GLU A 778 6.21 33.57 -10.92
CA GLU A 778 7.64 33.61 -10.59
C GLU A 778 8.48 34.47 -11.56
N GLY A 779 7.84 35.36 -12.33
CA GLY A 779 8.48 36.38 -13.17
C GLY A 779 8.70 36.00 -14.64
N MET A 780 8.01 34.98 -15.16
CA MET A 780 8.03 34.64 -16.59
C MET A 780 7.12 35.56 -17.40
N VAL A 781 7.63 36.16 -18.47
CA VAL A 781 6.89 37.11 -19.33
C VAL A 781 6.43 36.44 -20.63
N SER A 782 7.31 35.64 -21.25
CA SER A 782 7.01 34.86 -22.46
C SER A 782 7.22 33.36 -22.26
N ASP A 783 6.49 32.53 -23.03
CA ASP A 783 6.65 31.07 -23.00
C ASP A 783 8.05 30.64 -23.53
N ASP A 784 8.72 31.45 -24.34
CA ASP A 784 10.09 31.18 -24.80
C ASP A 784 11.14 31.30 -23.66
N ASP A 785 10.84 32.08 -22.62
CA ASP A 785 11.71 32.27 -21.45
C ASP A 785 11.87 30.97 -20.63
N ILE A 786 10.97 29.99 -20.84
CA ILE A 786 11.02 28.68 -20.18
C ILE A 786 12.40 28.02 -20.40
N TRP A 787 12.95 28.11 -21.62
CA TRP A 787 14.21 27.47 -21.96
C TRP A 787 15.45 28.28 -21.57
N ALA A 788 15.33 29.61 -21.49
CA ALA A 788 16.45 30.50 -21.21
C ALA A 788 16.65 30.72 -19.69
N GLY A 789 15.57 30.93 -18.94
CA GLY A 789 15.62 31.31 -17.51
C GLY A 789 15.07 30.27 -16.54
N LYS A 790 14.13 29.41 -16.97
CA LYS A 790 13.39 28.48 -16.07
C LYS A 790 13.55 27.00 -16.46
N PHE A 791 14.59 26.66 -17.21
CA PHE A 791 14.77 25.29 -17.72
C PHE A 791 14.84 24.24 -16.61
N GLN A 792 15.46 24.55 -15.47
CA GLN A 792 15.52 23.63 -14.34
C GLN A 792 14.13 23.27 -13.78
N GLU A 793 13.18 24.22 -13.77
CA GLU A 793 11.80 23.97 -13.33
C GLU A 793 11.02 23.14 -14.34
N LEU A 794 11.19 23.41 -15.64
CA LEU A 794 10.63 22.58 -16.72
C LEU A 794 11.16 21.13 -16.62
N ARG A 795 12.47 21.00 -16.42
CA ARG A 795 13.17 19.72 -16.27
C ARG A 795 12.58 18.89 -15.13
N LEU A 796 12.37 19.51 -13.97
CA LEU A 796 11.75 18.87 -12.81
C LEU A 796 10.27 18.55 -13.05
N TRP A 797 9.51 19.47 -13.67
CA TRP A 797 8.10 19.24 -14.00
C TRP A 797 7.91 18.01 -14.89
N ALA A 798 8.75 17.85 -15.91
CA ALA A 798 8.73 16.70 -16.81
C ALA A 798 9.20 15.42 -16.09
N SER A 799 10.27 15.49 -15.31
CA SER A 799 10.84 14.33 -14.60
C SER A 799 9.88 13.77 -13.55
N TYR A 800 9.09 14.62 -12.88
CA TYR A 800 8.05 14.22 -11.93
C TYR A 800 6.82 13.55 -12.56
N ARG A 801 6.65 13.66 -13.88
CA ARG A 801 5.59 12.99 -14.65
C ARG A 801 6.09 11.75 -15.40
N GLY A 802 7.41 11.59 -15.52
CA GLY A 802 8.08 10.39 -16.01
C GLY A 802 8.31 9.31 -14.95
N GLN A 803 9.04 8.26 -15.33
CA GLN A 803 9.52 7.19 -14.45
C GLN A 803 10.99 7.43 -14.08
N THR A 804 11.27 8.57 -13.42
CA THR A 804 12.63 9.00 -13.07
C THR A 804 12.91 8.86 -11.57
N LEU A 805 14.18 8.72 -11.17
CA LEU A 805 14.56 8.67 -9.76
C LEU A 805 14.11 9.92 -8.98
N SER A 806 14.11 11.10 -9.62
CA SER A 806 13.67 12.35 -8.98
C SER A 806 12.22 12.30 -8.50
N ARG A 807 11.33 11.62 -9.24
CA ARG A 807 9.93 11.42 -8.86
C ARG A 807 9.82 10.57 -7.61
N THR A 808 10.47 9.41 -7.58
CA THR A 808 10.49 8.50 -6.43
C THR A 808 11.10 9.17 -5.20
N VAL A 809 12.19 9.92 -5.39
CA VAL A 809 12.81 10.66 -4.29
C VAL A 809 11.85 11.70 -3.71
N ARG A 810 11.18 12.50 -4.55
CA ARG A 810 10.17 13.46 -4.08
C ARG A 810 9.07 12.74 -3.30
N GLY A 811 8.49 11.67 -3.85
CA GLY A 811 7.42 10.93 -3.22
C GLY A 811 7.79 10.36 -1.86
N MET A 812 8.93 9.69 -1.75
CA MET A 812 9.38 9.09 -0.49
C MET A 812 9.77 10.14 0.55
N MET A 813 10.30 11.29 0.11
CA MET A 813 10.63 12.41 1.00
C MET A 813 9.39 13.09 1.61
N TYR A 814 8.18 12.82 1.09
CA TYR A 814 6.95 13.24 1.78
C TYR A 814 6.77 12.58 3.15
N TYR A 815 7.36 11.41 3.41
CA TYR A 815 7.38 10.86 4.78
C TYR A 815 8.14 11.78 5.72
N TYR A 816 9.30 12.29 5.31
CA TYR A 816 10.07 13.24 6.11
C TYR A 816 9.27 14.53 6.36
N ARG A 817 8.67 15.12 5.30
CA ARG A 817 7.86 16.33 5.41
C ARG A 817 6.64 16.13 6.33
N ALA A 818 5.93 15.01 6.17
CA ALA A 818 4.78 14.65 7.01
C ALA A 818 5.19 14.48 8.47
N LEU A 819 6.29 13.79 8.76
CA LEU A 819 6.77 13.59 10.14
C LEU A 819 7.19 14.90 10.82
N LYS A 820 7.82 15.84 10.09
CA LYS A 820 8.12 17.17 10.63
C LYS A 820 6.86 17.91 11.05
N MET A 821 5.85 17.94 10.18
CA MET A 821 4.57 18.57 10.48
C MET A 821 3.86 17.88 11.66
N LEU A 822 3.85 16.56 11.70
CA LEU A 822 3.23 15.81 12.80
C LEU A 822 3.99 16.01 14.13
N ALA A 823 5.31 16.10 14.11
CA ALA A 823 6.12 16.38 15.30
C ALA A 823 5.83 17.78 15.86
N PHE A 824 5.67 18.78 14.99
CA PHE A 824 5.20 20.11 15.38
C PHE A 824 3.81 20.03 16.00
N LEU A 825 2.84 19.37 15.36
CA LEU A 825 1.46 19.28 15.86
C LEU A 825 1.34 18.51 17.19
N ASP A 826 2.20 17.50 17.40
CA ASP A 826 2.24 16.72 18.64
C ASP A 826 2.82 17.53 19.82
N THR A 827 3.63 18.57 19.57
CA THR A 827 4.35 19.37 20.60
C THR A 827 3.81 20.79 20.77
N ALA A 828 3.14 21.34 19.76
CA ALA A 828 2.67 22.72 19.74
C ALA A 828 1.55 22.96 20.77
N SER A 829 1.72 24.00 21.58
CA SER A 829 0.69 24.49 22.49
C SER A 829 -0.46 25.15 21.72
N GLU A 830 -1.61 25.33 22.38
CA GLU A 830 -2.75 26.05 21.80
C GLU A 830 -2.38 27.47 21.35
N ILE A 831 -1.49 28.13 22.10
CA ILE A 831 -0.98 29.46 21.82
C ILE A 831 -0.09 29.44 20.58
N ASP A 832 0.85 28.49 20.48
CA ASP A 832 1.74 28.33 19.32
C ASP A 832 0.95 28.11 18.02
N ILE A 833 -0.14 27.33 18.09
CA ILE A 833 -1.00 27.05 16.93
C ILE A 833 -1.78 28.31 16.52
N ALA A 834 -2.28 29.09 17.49
CA ALA A 834 -3.03 30.31 17.24
C ALA A 834 -2.15 31.46 16.73
N GLU A 835 -0.96 31.65 17.30
CA GLU A 835 0.03 32.63 16.82
C GLU A 835 0.59 32.23 15.46
N GLY A 836 0.92 30.94 15.27
CA GLY A 836 1.42 30.43 14.01
C GLY A 836 0.43 30.65 12.85
N THR A 837 -0.86 30.45 13.07
CA THR A 837 -1.88 30.75 12.04
C THR A 837 -2.00 32.23 11.72
N LYS A 838 -1.80 33.13 12.70
CA LYS A 838 -1.75 34.59 12.46
C LYS A 838 -0.49 34.99 11.70
N HIS A 839 0.67 34.43 12.05
CA HIS A 839 1.92 34.66 11.33
C HIS A 839 1.80 34.21 9.87
N LEU A 840 1.25 33.03 9.60
CA LEU A 840 1.00 32.55 8.24
C LEU A 840 0.05 33.46 7.44
N ALA A 841 -0.94 34.07 8.11
CA ALA A 841 -1.81 35.06 7.47
C ALA A 841 -1.06 36.35 7.09
N SER A 842 -0.12 36.80 7.94
CA SER A 842 0.69 38.00 7.70
C SER A 842 1.76 37.84 6.62
N PHE A 843 2.33 36.64 6.43
CA PHE A 843 3.30 36.37 5.36
C PHE A 843 2.69 36.41 3.95
N GLY A 844 1.36 36.33 3.84
CA GLY A 844 0.66 36.64 2.60
C GLY A 844 0.83 38.10 2.16
N SER A 845 1.17 39.01 3.07
CA SER A 845 1.33 40.45 2.84
C SER A 845 2.80 40.88 2.62
N ILE A 846 3.78 40.19 3.21
CA ILE A 846 5.20 40.58 3.13
C ILE A 846 5.94 39.75 2.06
N ARG A 847 5.86 40.18 0.79
CA ARG A 847 6.79 39.74 -0.27
C ARG A 847 7.74 40.81 -0.77
N HIS A 848 7.65 42.04 -0.26
CA HIS A 848 8.64 43.09 -0.48
C HIS A 848 8.62 44.06 0.70
N GLU A 849 9.54 43.93 1.65
CA GLU A 849 10.27 45.06 2.25
C GLU A 849 11.28 44.59 3.30
N ASN A 850 12.43 45.28 3.31
CA ASN A 850 13.54 45.07 4.23
C ASN A 850 13.19 45.74 5.58
N ASP A 851 12.57 45.02 6.51
CA ASP A 851 12.40 45.54 7.86
C ASP A 851 13.49 45.07 8.81
N VAL A 852 14.34 46.03 9.14
CA VAL A 852 15.35 46.01 10.21
C VAL A 852 14.61 46.19 11.54
N TYR A 853 14.52 45.14 12.34
CA TYR A 853 14.20 45.28 13.76
C TYR A 853 15.49 45.51 14.57
N PRO A 854 15.46 46.36 15.61
CA PRO A 854 16.63 46.56 16.47
C PRO A 854 16.82 45.32 17.36
N ILE A 855 17.87 44.54 17.11
CA ILE A 855 18.24 43.36 17.89
C ILE A 855 19.24 43.78 18.97
N ASN A 856 18.89 43.54 20.24
CA ASN A 856 19.86 43.43 21.31
C ASN A 856 20.18 41.95 21.57
N ASN A 857 21.49 41.68 21.61
CA ASN A 857 22.19 40.44 21.93
C ASN A 857 22.20 39.32 20.88
N GLY A 858 23.43 38.94 20.54
CA GLY A 858 23.79 38.28 19.30
C GLY A 858 23.45 36.80 19.22
N LEU A 859 23.04 36.41 18.03
CA LEU A 859 23.32 35.14 17.37
C LEU A 859 22.94 35.27 15.87
N GLN A 860 23.71 34.58 15.04
CA GLN A 860 23.74 34.56 13.57
C GLN A 860 22.44 34.92 12.84
N GLN A 861 22.56 35.84 11.87
CA GLN A 861 21.56 36.06 10.82
C GLN A 861 21.28 34.73 10.11
N ARG A 862 20.06 34.19 10.25
CA ARG A 862 19.57 33.13 9.36
C ARG A 862 19.43 33.74 7.96
N PRO A 863 20.11 33.23 6.93
CA PRO A 863 19.94 33.75 5.57
C PRO A 863 18.50 33.53 5.11
N GLN A 864 17.87 34.58 4.57
CA GLN A 864 16.56 34.53 3.92
C GLN A 864 16.56 33.41 2.87
N ARG A 865 15.95 32.26 3.21
CA ARG A 865 15.71 31.19 2.25
C ARG A 865 14.57 31.62 1.34
N ARG A 866 14.87 31.94 0.07
CA ARG A 866 13.88 31.93 -1.01
C ARG A 866 13.07 30.63 -0.89
N LEU A 867 11.73 30.69 -1.00
CA LEU A 867 10.85 29.52 -0.99
C LEU A 867 11.26 28.55 -2.12
N ASN A 868 12.15 27.63 -1.80
CA ASN A 868 12.55 26.54 -2.69
C ASN A 868 11.41 25.50 -2.73
N ARG A 869 11.24 24.86 -3.88
CA ARG A 869 10.34 23.72 -4.09
C ARG A 869 10.57 22.66 -3.00
N GLY A 870 9.62 22.49 -2.07
CA GLY A 870 9.68 21.55 -0.94
C GLY A 870 9.74 22.14 0.47
N ALA A 871 9.81 23.46 0.65
CA ALA A 871 9.68 24.09 1.97
C ALA A 871 8.20 24.27 2.33
N SER A 872 7.72 23.50 3.31
CA SER A 872 6.35 23.63 3.85
C SER A 872 6.12 25.03 4.40
N THR A 873 4.93 25.61 4.19
CA THR A 873 4.55 26.89 4.84
C THR A 873 4.59 26.74 6.36
N VAL A 874 4.18 25.56 6.87
CA VAL A 874 4.26 25.18 8.28
C VAL A 874 5.71 25.05 8.76
N SER A 875 6.69 24.81 7.87
CA SER A 875 8.09 24.73 8.27
C SER A 875 8.68 26.03 8.79
N GLN A 876 8.03 27.16 8.50
CA GLN A 876 8.37 28.46 9.10
C GLN A 876 8.02 28.53 10.60
N LEU A 877 7.10 27.67 11.06
CA LEU A 877 6.68 27.58 12.46
C LEU A 877 7.57 26.64 13.28
N PHE A 878 8.47 25.89 12.65
CA PHE A 878 9.30 24.90 13.34
C PHE A 878 10.37 25.58 14.20
N LYS A 879 10.50 25.10 15.44
CA LYS A 879 11.49 25.60 16.41
C LYS A 879 12.86 24.89 16.25
N GLY A 880 12.93 23.85 15.42
CA GLY A 880 14.14 23.09 15.06
C GLY A 880 14.25 21.72 15.74
N GLN A 881 13.46 21.47 16.80
CA GLN A 881 13.40 20.17 17.47
C GLN A 881 12.71 19.11 16.60
N GLU A 882 11.76 19.55 15.78
CA GLU A 882 10.94 18.74 14.87
C GLU A 882 11.80 18.08 13.78
N ASP A 883 12.82 18.81 13.31
CA ASP A 883 13.79 18.34 12.32
C ASP A 883 14.59 17.15 12.87
N GLY A 884 15.09 17.27 14.11
CA GLY A 884 15.79 16.19 14.80
C GLY A 884 14.91 14.99 15.07
N ALA A 885 13.67 15.20 15.54
CA ALA A 885 12.71 14.13 15.77
C ALA A 885 12.38 13.35 14.47
N ALA A 886 12.15 14.06 13.37
CA ALA A 886 11.87 13.43 12.09
C ALA A 886 13.09 12.66 11.53
N LEU A 887 14.30 13.22 11.62
CA LEU A 887 15.54 12.54 11.17
C LEU A 887 15.88 11.31 12.01
N MET A 888 15.58 11.31 13.31
CA MET A 888 15.74 10.12 14.17
C MET A 888 14.75 9.01 13.81
N LYS A 889 13.59 9.35 13.25
CA LYS A 889 12.53 8.38 12.92
C LYS A 889 12.53 7.93 11.47
N TYR A 890 13.08 8.71 10.55
CA TYR A 890 13.05 8.41 9.12
C TYR A 890 14.39 8.69 8.43
N THR A 891 14.85 7.69 7.67
CA THR A 891 15.98 7.86 6.74
C THR A 891 15.67 7.20 5.40
N TYR A 892 16.09 7.83 4.30
CA TYR A 892 15.90 7.28 2.96
C TYR A 892 17.23 6.90 2.33
N VAL A 893 17.41 5.62 2.00
CA VAL A 893 18.63 5.08 1.38
C VAL A 893 18.33 4.69 -0.07
N VAL A 894 19.00 5.36 -1.01
CA VAL A 894 18.99 4.97 -2.43
C VAL A 894 20.29 4.25 -2.73
N ALA A 895 20.18 2.99 -3.18
CA ALA A 895 21.32 2.16 -3.53
C ALA A 895 21.69 2.39 -5.01
N CYS A 896 22.50 3.42 -5.27
CA CYS A 896 22.99 3.78 -6.59
C CYS A 896 24.28 3.02 -6.92
N GLN A 897 24.16 1.75 -7.32
CA GLN A 897 25.27 0.80 -7.41
C GLN A 897 26.52 1.35 -8.14
N ILE A 898 26.33 2.08 -9.24
CA ILE A 898 27.42 2.57 -10.12
C ILE A 898 27.76 4.06 -9.92
N TYR A 899 27.22 4.72 -8.89
CA TYR A 899 27.43 6.16 -8.65
C TYR A 899 28.92 6.54 -8.55
N GLY A 900 29.75 5.70 -7.92
CA GLY A 900 31.20 5.91 -7.86
C GLY A 900 31.87 5.97 -9.23
N ASN A 901 31.47 5.09 -10.15
CA ASN A 901 31.99 5.07 -11.53
C ASN A 901 31.44 6.25 -12.34
N GLN A 902 30.15 6.58 -12.18
CA GLN A 902 29.55 7.76 -12.81
C GLN A 902 30.24 9.06 -12.38
N LYS A 903 30.61 9.16 -11.09
CA LYS A 903 31.35 10.30 -10.53
C LYS A 903 32.76 10.41 -11.11
N LYS A 904 33.50 9.30 -11.18
CA LYS A 904 34.83 9.24 -11.84
C LYS A 904 34.74 9.62 -13.33
N GLY A 905 33.67 9.17 -14.01
CA GLY A 905 33.40 9.44 -15.42
C GLY A 905 32.79 10.81 -15.74
N LYS A 906 32.51 11.66 -14.74
CA LYS A 906 31.81 12.96 -14.90
C LYS A 906 30.47 12.85 -15.64
N ASP A 907 29.71 11.79 -15.34
CA ASP A 907 28.37 11.59 -15.90
C ASP A 907 27.37 12.62 -15.32
N PRO A 908 26.53 13.28 -16.15
CA PRO A 908 25.54 14.25 -15.67
C PRO A 908 24.59 13.67 -14.61
N ARG A 909 24.34 12.36 -14.64
CA ARG A 909 23.48 11.69 -13.64
C ARG A 909 24.09 11.74 -12.23
N ALA A 910 25.41 11.75 -12.11
CA ALA A 910 26.06 11.88 -10.81
C ALA A 910 25.86 13.28 -10.20
N GLU A 911 25.88 14.32 -11.04
CA GLU A 911 25.58 15.70 -10.61
C GLU A 911 24.11 15.85 -10.21
N ASP A 912 23.21 15.20 -10.95
CA ASP A 912 21.78 15.16 -10.63
C ASP A 912 21.51 14.47 -9.28
N ILE A 913 22.15 13.33 -9.02
CA ILE A 913 22.07 12.63 -7.73
C ILE A 913 22.60 13.51 -6.60
N LEU A 914 23.72 14.21 -6.81
CA LEU A 914 24.25 15.17 -5.85
C LEU A 914 23.28 16.32 -5.59
N SER A 915 22.61 16.85 -6.62
CA SER A 915 21.57 17.87 -6.50
C SER A 915 20.38 17.37 -5.68
N LEU A 916 19.97 16.11 -5.85
CA LEU A 916 18.93 15.50 -5.04
C LEU A 916 19.34 15.37 -3.56
N MET A 917 20.59 15.00 -3.26
CA MET A 917 21.10 14.96 -1.89
C MET A 917 21.18 16.37 -1.25
N LYS A 918 21.56 17.39 -2.03
CA LYS A 918 21.56 18.79 -1.58
C LYS A 918 20.17 19.28 -1.17
N LYS A 919 19.13 18.87 -1.89
CA LYS A 919 17.74 19.27 -1.62
C LYS A 919 17.10 18.49 -0.48
N ASN A 920 17.52 17.25 -0.24
CA ASN A 920 16.85 16.32 0.66
C ASN A 920 17.77 15.87 1.80
N GLU A 921 17.55 16.43 3.00
CA GLU A 921 18.38 16.19 4.17
C GLU A 921 18.35 14.74 4.69
N ALA A 922 17.21 14.05 4.59
CA ALA A 922 17.07 12.66 5.03
C ALA A 922 17.57 11.63 4.00
N LEU A 923 17.97 12.07 2.79
CA LEU A 923 18.44 11.21 1.71
C LEU A 923 19.91 10.78 1.93
N ARG A 924 20.18 9.50 1.72
CA ARG A 924 21.51 8.88 1.75
C ARG A 924 21.69 8.07 0.48
N VAL A 925 22.90 8.11 -0.08
CA VAL A 925 23.24 7.33 -1.28
C VAL A 925 24.25 6.26 -0.92
N ALA A 926 23.92 5.02 -1.21
CA ALA A 926 24.81 3.87 -1.09
C ALA A 926 25.30 3.46 -2.48
N TYR A 927 26.59 3.17 -2.64
CA TYR A 927 27.15 2.71 -3.91
C TYR A 927 28.31 1.75 -3.70
N VAL A 928 28.74 1.09 -4.78
CA VAL A 928 29.93 0.24 -4.77
C VAL A 928 31.10 0.96 -5.41
N ASP A 929 32.22 1.06 -4.69
CA ASP A 929 33.47 1.60 -5.20
C ASP A 929 34.44 0.47 -5.56
N GLU A 930 35.10 0.62 -6.71
CA GLU A 930 36.11 -0.28 -7.23
C GLU A 930 37.47 0.44 -7.20
N VAL A 931 38.36 -0.05 -6.35
CA VAL A 931 39.71 0.49 -6.16
C VAL A 931 40.70 -0.47 -6.81
N HIS A 932 41.45 0.03 -7.79
CA HIS A 932 42.46 -0.73 -8.51
C HIS A 932 43.80 -0.55 -7.80
N HIS A 933 44.39 -1.62 -7.28
CA HIS A 933 45.71 -1.58 -6.67
C HIS A 933 46.81 -1.89 -7.71
N GLU A 934 48.02 -1.39 -7.50
CA GLU A 934 49.16 -1.55 -8.43
C GLU A 934 49.55 -3.02 -8.70
N MET A 935 49.12 -3.96 -7.84
CA MET A 935 49.38 -5.41 -7.99
C MET A 935 48.33 -6.16 -8.83
N GLY A 936 47.36 -5.45 -9.44
CA GLY A 936 46.34 -6.04 -10.31
C GLY A 936 45.09 -6.59 -9.62
N ASP A 937 45.03 -6.57 -8.28
CA ASP A 937 43.85 -6.95 -7.52
C ASP A 937 42.85 -5.79 -7.38
N ILE A 938 41.60 -6.03 -7.79
CA ILE A 938 40.49 -5.07 -7.64
C ILE A 938 39.84 -5.30 -6.27
N GLN A 939 39.82 -4.24 -5.46
CA GLN A 939 39.13 -4.24 -4.18
C GLN A 939 37.76 -3.56 -4.31
N TYR A 940 36.75 -4.18 -3.70
CA TYR A 940 35.37 -3.73 -3.74
C TYR A 940 34.97 -3.17 -2.37
N TYR A 941 34.33 -2.01 -2.36
CA TYR A 941 33.84 -1.34 -1.14
C TYR A 941 32.37 -0.98 -1.26
N SER A 942 31.59 -1.22 -0.21
CA SER A 942 30.25 -0.66 -0.03
C SER A 942 30.37 0.68 0.71
N VAL A 943 29.93 1.76 0.08
CA VAL A 943 30.13 3.13 0.57
C VAL A 943 28.78 3.82 0.79
N LEU A 944 28.64 4.54 1.90
CA LEU A 944 27.48 5.38 2.20
C LEU A 944 27.90 6.85 2.24
N VAL A 945 27.23 7.70 1.47
CA VAL A 945 27.46 9.15 1.44
C VAL A 945 26.19 9.93 1.81
N LYS A 946 26.41 11.12 2.36
CA LYS A 946 25.39 12.18 2.52
C LYS A 946 25.92 13.50 2.02
N PHE A 947 25.02 14.42 1.70
CA PHE A 947 25.39 15.83 1.60
C PHE A 947 25.28 16.47 2.98
N ASP A 948 26.37 17.06 3.46
CA ASP A 948 26.40 17.79 4.72
C ASP A 948 26.09 19.26 4.44
N GLN A 949 24.98 19.75 5.01
CA GLN A 949 24.50 21.11 4.77
C GLN A 949 25.39 22.16 5.43
N ASP A 950 26.04 21.84 6.54
CA ASP A 950 26.91 22.79 7.25
C ASP A 950 28.25 22.92 6.54
N LEU A 951 28.81 21.79 6.10
CA LEU A 951 30.08 21.76 5.37
C LEU A 951 29.94 22.04 3.87
N GLN A 952 28.71 22.15 3.36
CA GLN A 952 28.38 22.34 1.93
C GLN A 952 29.09 21.35 0.99
N LYS A 953 29.33 20.12 1.46
CA LYS A 953 30.04 19.08 0.70
C LYS A 953 29.46 17.71 0.94
N GLU A 954 29.70 16.84 -0.03
CA GLU A 954 29.46 15.40 0.13
C GLU A 954 30.45 14.82 1.14
N VAL A 955 29.94 14.05 2.09
CA VAL A 955 30.71 13.40 3.15
C VAL A 955 30.44 11.91 3.11
N GLU A 956 31.53 11.13 3.10
CA GLU A 956 31.51 9.69 3.27
C GLU A 956 31.29 9.34 4.74
N ILE A 957 30.23 8.60 5.03
CA ILE A 957 29.85 8.20 6.39
C ILE A 957 30.48 6.85 6.75
N TYR A 958 30.37 5.88 5.84
CA TYR A 958 30.86 4.52 6.05
C TYR A 958 31.52 3.99 4.78
N ARG A 959 32.62 3.26 4.96
CA ARG A 959 33.29 2.45 3.94
C ARG A 959 33.47 1.03 4.46
N ILE A 960 32.91 0.05 3.76
CA ILE A 960 32.94 -1.36 4.18
C ILE A 960 33.54 -2.20 3.06
N ARG A 961 34.66 -2.86 3.32
CA ARG A 961 35.30 -3.74 2.34
C ARG A 961 34.48 -5.01 2.11
N LEU A 962 34.30 -5.37 0.85
CA LEU A 962 33.55 -6.54 0.40
C LEU A 962 34.51 -7.72 0.09
N PRO A 963 34.04 -8.98 0.18
CA PRO A 963 34.86 -10.16 -0.06
C PRO A 963 35.20 -10.41 -1.55
N GLY A 964 34.63 -9.63 -2.47
CA GLY A 964 34.79 -9.81 -3.91
C GLY A 964 33.72 -9.05 -4.70
N PRO A 965 33.56 -9.34 -6.01
CA PRO A 965 32.60 -8.63 -6.85
C PRO A 965 31.16 -8.80 -6.35
N LEU A 966 30.40 -7.70 -6.31
CA LEU A 966 29.05 -7.69 -5.74
C LEU A 966 28.08 -8.58 -6.53
N LYS A 967 28.12 -8.52 -7.87
CA LYS A 967 27.08 -9.08 -8.75
C LYS A 967 27.25 -10.59 -8.98
N LEU A 968 26.76 -11.39 -8.05
CA LEU A 968 26.70 -12.86 -8.19
C LEU A 968 25.43 -13.33 -8.92
N GLY A 969 24.27 -12.72 -8.69
CA GLY A 969 22.97 -13.08 -9.26
C GLY A 969 22.49 -12.11 -10.35
N GLU A 970 21.25 -11.64 -10.21
CA GLU A 970 20.52 -10.85 -11.22
C GLU A 970 20.79 -9.35 -11.15
N GLY A 971 21.25 -8.83 -10.00
CA GLY A 971 21.64 -7.43 -9.80
C GLY A 971 20.80 -6.73 -8.72
N LYS A 972 19.46 -6.68 -8.86
CA LYS A 972 18.56 -6.01 -7.89
C LYS A 972 18.70 -6.58 -6.46
N PRO A 973 18.73 -7.91 -6.23
CA PRO A 973 18.93 -8.47 -4.89
C PRO A 973 20.25 -8.05 -4.26
N GLU A 974 21.33 -8.05 -5.03
CA GLU A 974 22.66 -7.65 -4.55
C GLU A 974 22.71 -6.15 -4.25
N ASN A 975 22.04 -5.33 -5.06
CA ASN A 975 21.90 -3.91 -4.84
C ASN A 975 21.16 -3.62 -3.51
N GLN A 976 20.08 -4.34 -3.21
CA GLN A 976 19.42 -4.23 -1.92
C GLN A 976 20.28 -4.75 -0.76
N ASN A 977 20.94 -5.91 -0.94
CA ASN A 977 21.70 -6.56 0.13
C ASN A 977 22.94 -5.81 0.57
N HIS A 978 23.66 -5.11 -0.32
CA HIS A 978 24.82 -4.30 0.11
C HIS A 978 24.39 -3.00 0.81
N ALA A 979 23.21 -2.46 0.47
CA ALA A 979 22.71 -1.21 1.01
C ALA A 979 21.90 -1.37 2.31
N ILE A 980 21.31 -2.55 2.56
CA ILE A 980 20.46 -2.79 3.74
C ILE A 980 21.19 -2.52 5.07
N ILE A 981 22.50 -2.72 5.14
CA ILE A 981 23.33 -2.47 6.33
C ILE A 981 23.37 -0.97 6.72
N PHE A 982 23.09 -0.08 5.77
CA PHE A 982 23.05 1.36 5.98
C PHE A 982 21.68 1.87 6.40
N THR A 983 20.62 1.05 6.27
CA THR A 983 19.29 1.41 6.78
C THR A 983 19.28 1.46 8.31
N ARG A 984 18.39 2.27 8.88
CA ARG A 984 18.23 2.51 10.33
C ARG A 984 16.77 2.33 10.76
N GLY A 985 16.54 2.25 12.08
CA GLY A 985 15.22 1.97 12.65
C GLY A 985 14.88 0.47 12.73
N ASP A 986 13.67 0.17 13.18
CA ASP A 986 13.20 -1.21 13.37
C ASP A 986 12.45 -1.72 12.15
N ALA A 987 11.93 -0.83 11.31
CA ALA A 987 11.21 -1.17 10.08
C ALA A 987 11.98 -0.71 8.82
N VAL A 988 11.79 -1.42 7.71
CA VAL A 988 12.33 -1.02 6.40
C VAL A 988 11.28 -1.23 5.32
N GLN A 989 11.03 -0.21 4.52
CA GLN A 989 10.16 -0.27 3.35
C GLN A 989 11.02 -0.41 2.09
N THR A 990 10.73 -1.39 1.26
CA THR A 990 11.41 -1.57 -0.04
C THR A 990 10.57 -0.96 -1.15
N ILE A 991 11.16 -0.06 -1.92
CA ILE A 991 10.48 0.72 -2.96
C ILE A 991 11.23 0.58 -4.27
N ASP A 992 10.53 0.19 -5.34
CA ASP A 992 11.10 0.17 -6.69
C ASP A 992 11.30 1.60 -7.22
N MET A 993 12.28 1.80 -8.10
CA MET A 993 12.63 3.13 -8.64
C MET A 993 11.52 3.79 -9.47
N ASN A 994 10.48 3.06 -9.88
CA ASN A 994 9.33 3.62 -10.61
C ASN A 994 8.10 3.85 -9.72
N GLN A 995 8.23 3.70 -8.40
CA GLN A 995 7.16 3.97 -7.45
C GLN A 995 7.22 5.41 -6.93
N ASP A 996 6.06 5.94 -6.52
CA ASP A 996 5.87 7.31 -6.05
C ASP A 996 4.97 7.28 -4.81
N ASN A 997 5.02 8.31 -3.98
CA ASN A 997 4.16 8.41 -2.80
C ASN A 997 3.57 9.82 -2.71
N TYR A 998 2.48 9.97 -1.96
CA TYR A 998 1.74 11.22 -1.86
C TYR A 998 1.79 11.76 -0.43
N PHE A 999 1.74 13.09 -0.29
CA PHE A 999 1.88 13.74 1.01
C PHE A 999 0.77 13.33 2.00
N GLU A 1000 -0.48 13.34 1.53
CA GLU A 1000 -1.64 12.93 2.31
C GLU A 1000 -1.61 11.45 2.74
N GLU A 1001 -0.95 10.59 1.95
CA GLU A 1001 -0.74 9.19 2.29
C GLU A 1001 0.37 9.01 3.32
N ALA A 1002 1.44 9.81 3.22
CA ALA A 1002 2.57 9.79 4.13
C ALA A 1002 2.19 10.10 5.59
N LEU A 1003 1.13 10.89 5.81
CA LEU A 1003 0.58 11.18 7.15
C LEU A 1003 0.14 9.93 7.92
N LYS A 1004 -0.19 8.85 7.22
CA LYS A 1004 -0.71 7.60 7.79
C LYS A 1004 0.37 6.58 8.15
N MET A 1005 1.65 6.88 7.89
CA MET A 1005 2.75 5.93 8.10
C MET A 1005 2.87 5.50 9.57
N ARG A 1006 2.64 6.43 10.52
CA ARG A 1006 2.62 6.10 11.95
C ARG A 1006 1.51 5.12 12.33
N ASN A 1007 0.35 5.22 11.69
CA ASN A 1007 -0.75 4.27 11.85
C ASN A 1007 -0.39 2.91 11.25
N LEU A 1008 0.22 2.88 10.05
CA LEU A 1008 0.67 1.63 9.44
C LEU A 1008 1.67 0.91 10.32
N LEU A 1009 2.71 1.58 10.80
CA LEU A 1009 3.74 0.95 11.64
C LEU A 1009 3.18 0.45 12.98
N GLN A 1010 2.13 1.09 13.51
CA GLN A 1010 1.45 0.62 14.72
C GLN A 1010 0.81 -0.77 14.55
N GLN A 1011 0.57 -1.24 13.32
CA GLN A 1011 0.05 -2.59 13.04
C GLN A 1011 0.96 -3.71 13.55
N TYR A 1012 2.28 -3.48 13.67
CA TYR A 1012 3.21 -4.44 14.28
C TYR A 1012 2.84 -4.80 15.73
N ASN A 1013 2.11 -3.92 16.43
CA ASN A 1013 1.67 -4.15 17.80
C ASN A 1013 0.35 -4.91 17.91
N TYR A 1014 -0.38 -5.11 16.81
CA TYR A 1014 -1.68 -5.81 16.79
C TYR A 1014 -1.54 -7.27 16.33
N TYR A 1015 -2.39 -8.14 16.88
CA TYR A 1015 -2.50 -9.53 16.44
C TYR A 1015 -3.44 -9.65 15.25
N HIS A 1016 -2.93 -10.22 14.14
CA HIS A 1016 -3.68 -10.47 12.91
C HIS A 1016 -3.93 -11.97 12.76
N GLY A 1017 -4.73 -12.53 13.66
CA GLY A 1017 -4.88 -13.99 13.84
C GLY A 1017 -4.14 -14.44 15.11
N SER A 1018 -3.29 -15.46 14.99
CA SER A 1018 -2.51 -15.98 16.12
C SER A 1018 -1.19 -15.23 16.38
N GLN A 1019 -0.71 -14.44 15.40
CA GLN A 1019 0.62 -13.81 15.41
C GLN A 1019 0.56 -12.32 15.06
N LYS A 1020 1.55 -11.57 15.54
CA LYS A 1020 1.82 -10.21 15.08
C LYS A 1020 2.40 -10.25 13.66
N PRO A 1021 2.07 -9.28 12.80
CA PRO A 1021 2.61 -9.25 11.46
C PRO A 1021 4.10 -8.95 11.50
N THR A 1022 4.87 -9.53 10.60
CA THR A 1022 6.29 -9.22 10.35
C THR A 1022 6.46 -8.47 9.04
N LEU A 1023 5.45 -8.52 8.18
CA LEU A 1023 5.40 -7.82 6.91
C LEU A 1023 4.03 -7.15 6.75
N LEU A 1024 4.03 -5.83 6.57
CA LEU A 1024 2.84 -5.02 6.42
C LEU A 1024 2.62 -4.74 4.95
N GLY A 1025 1.54 -5.31 4.41
CA GLY A 1025 1.16 -5.15 3.02
C GLY A 1025 0.54 -3.80 2.72
N VAL A 1026 1.03 -3.14 1.67
CA VAL A 1026 0.47 -1.86 1.20
C VAL A 1026 -0.05 -2.01 -0.23
N ARG A 1027 -1.15 -1.31 -0.54
CA ARG A 1027 -1.76 -1.29 -1.86
C ARG A 1027 -0.95 -0.43 -2.84
N GLU A 1028 -0.88 -0.88 -4.10
CA GLU A 1028 -0.34 -0.09 -5.21
C GLU A 1028 -1.46 0.59 -6.03
N HIS A 1029 -1.14 1.75 -6.61
CA HIS A 1029 -1.97 2.46 -7.58
C HIS A 1029 -1.17 2.72 -8.87
N VAL A 1030 -1.62 2.18 -9.99
CA VAL A 1030 -0.95 2.35 -11.28
C VAL A 1030 -1.32 3.71 -11.88
N PHE A 1031 -0.40 4.68 -11.83
CA PHE A 1031 -0.68 6.05 -12.30
C PHE A 1031 -0.52 6.20 -13.83
N THR A 1032 0.04 5.22 -14.53
CA THR A 1032 0.10 5.21 -16.00
C THR A 1032 -1.17 4.65 -16.65
N GLY A 1033 -2.16 4.22 -15.87
CA GLY A 1033 -3.36 3.55 -16.37
C GLY A 1033 -4.30 4.44 -17.22
N SER A 1034 -4.24 5.76 -17.09
CA SER A 1034 -5.07 6.70 -17.85
C SER A 1034 -4.49 7.08 -19.21
N VAL A 1035 -3.30 6.58 -19.56
CA VAL A 1035 -2.54 7.02 -20.74
C VAL A 1035 -3.06 6.41 -22.04
N SER A 1036 -3.56 5.18 -22.01
CA SER A 1036 -4.11 4.49 -23.18
C SER A 1036 -5.11 3.40 -22.79
N SER A 1037 -5.89 2.89 -23.74
CA SER A 1037 -6.82 1.77 -23.50
C SER A 1037 -6.10 0.49 -23.06
N LEU A 1038 -4.91 0.22 -23.61
CA LEU A 1038 -4.07 -0.90 -23.20
C LEU A 1038 -3.54 -0.70 -21.77
N ALA A 1039 -3.10 0.51 -21.44
CA ALA A 1039 -2.68 0.87 -20.09
C ALA A 1039 -3.82 0.73 -19.08
N TRP A 1040 -5.04 1.09 -19.49
CA TRP A 1040 -6.23 0.97 -18.65
C TRP A 1040 -6.54 -0.50 -18.34
N PHE A 1041 -6.48 -1.39 -19.34
CA PHE A 1041 -6.72 -2.82 -19.12
C PHE A 1041 -5.67 -3.43 -18.16
N MET A 1042 -4.39 -3.13 -18.38
CA MET A 1042 -3.30 -3.54 -17.49
C MET A 1042 -3.51 -3.01 -16.06
N SER A 1043 -3.84 -1.73 -15.92
CA SER A 1043 -4.13 -1.10 -14.64
C SER A 1043 -5.33 -1.74 -13.93
N ALA A 1044 -6.38 -2.11 -14.66
CA ALA A 1044 -7.55 -2.79 -14.11
C ALA A 1044 -7.22 -4.20 -13.61
N GLN A 1045 -6.43 -4.96 -14.37
CA GLN A 1045 -5.93 -6.29 -13.98
C GLN A 1045 -5.08 -6.19 -12.71
N GLU A 1046 -4.11 -5.27 -12.67
CA GLU A 1046 -3.26 -5.06 -11.50
C GLU A 1046 -4.09 -4.60 -10.29
N THR A 1047 -5.02 -3.66 -10.49
CA THR A 1047 -5.95 -3.20 -9.44
C THR A 1047 -6.75 -4.36 -8.83
N SER A 1048 -7.24 -5.29 -9.66
CA SER A 1048 -7.98 -6.47 -9.19
C SER A 1048 -7.11 -7.33 -8.25
N PHE A 1049 -5.86 -7.58 -8.62
CA PHE A 1049 -4.97 -8.36 -7.76
C PHE A 1049 -4.55 -7.62 -6.50
N VAL A 1050 -4.05 -6.39 -6.60
CA VAL A 1050 -3.51 -5.62 -5.46
C VAL A 1050 -4.60 -5.25 -4.43
N THR A 1051 -5.87 -5.50 -4.76
CA THR A 1051 -7.03 -5.31 -3.88
C THR A 1051 -7.73 -6.65 -3.59
N LEU A 1052 -8.62 -7.12 -4.48
CA LEU A 1052 -9.43 -8.32 -4.27
C LEU A 1052 -8.58 -9.57 -4.02
N GLY A 1053 -7.55 -9.77 -4.86
CA GLY A 1053 -6.63 -10.90 -4.72
C GLY A 1053 -5.87 -10.87 -3.39
N GLN A 1054 -5.23 -9.75 -3.09
CA GLN A 1054 -4.45 -9.57 -1.85
C GLN A 1054 -5.30 -9.70 -0.58
N ARG A 1055 -6.56 -9.23 -0.60
CA ARG A 1055 -7.51 -9.45 0.52
C ARG A 1055 -7.68 -10.93 0.81
N VAL A 1056 -8.05 -11.72 -0.20
CA VAL A 1056 -8.33 -13.16 -0.04
C VAL A 1056 -7.07 -13.92 0.37
N LEU A 1057 -5.92 -13.59 -0.23
CA LEU A 1057 -4.63 -14.18 0.12
C LEU A 1057 -4.24 -13.87 1.58
N ALA A 1058 -4.52 -12.65 2.09
CA ALA A 1058 -4.24 -12.28 3.47
C ALA A 1058 -5.25 -12.88 4.47
N ASN A 1059 -6.53 -12.90 4.11
CA ASN A 1059 -7.63 -13.42 4.92
C ASN A 1059 -8.81 -13.75 3.98
N PRO A 1060 -9.30 -15.01 3.90
CA PRO A 1060 -9.10 -16.08 4.86
C PRO A 1060 -7.93 -17.01 4.56
N LEU A 1061 -7.21 -16.85 3.43
CA LEU A 1061 -6.27 -17.90 3.00
C LEU A 1061 -4.95 -17.91 3.78
N LYS A 1062 -4.49 -16.79 4.33
CA LYS A 1062 -3.24 -16.67 5.10
C LYS A 1062 -1.99 -17.13 4.32
N VAL A 1063 -1.97 -16.87 3.01
CA VAL A 1063 -0.88 -17.22 2.08
C VAL A 1063 -0.37 -16.01 1.29
N ARG A 1064 -0.69 -14.79 1.73
CA ARG A 1064 -0.13 -13.57 1.15
C ARG A 1064 1.38 -13.58 1.30
N MET A 1065 2.08 -13.32 0.20
CA MET A 1065 3.53 -13.13 0.17
C MET A 1065 3.88 -11.69 -0.25
N HIS A 1066 5.17 -11.37 -0.25
CA HIS A 1066 5.69 -10.14 -0.81
C HIS A 1066 5.90 -10.30 -2.31
N TYR A 1067 5.25 -9.50 -3.15
CA TYR A 1067 5.34 -9.60 -4.61
C TYR A 1067 6.01 -8.36 -5.23
N GLY A 1068 7.04 -7.80 -4.59
CA GLY A 1068 7.66 -6.54 -5.02
C GLY A 1068 6.73 -5.33 -4.83
N HIS A 1069 5.78 -5.45 -3.91
CA HIS A 1069 4.86 -4.39 -3.52
C HIS A 1069 5.57 -3.44 -2.53
N PRO A 1070 5.03 -2.24 -2.24
CA PRO A 1070 5.63 -1.25 -1.35
C PRO A 1070 5.45 -1.62 0.13
N ASP A 1071 5.70 -2.89 0.46
CA ASP A 1071 5.50 -3.48 1.77
C ASP A 1071 6.55 -3.00 2.76
N VAL A 1072 6.17 -2.96 4.04
CA VAL A 1072 7.06 -2.60 5.15
C VAL A 1072 7.45 -3.85 5.93
N PHE A 1073 8.74 -4.04 6.15
CA PHE A 1073 9.34 -5.19 6.79
C PHE A 1073 9.79 -4.88 8.21
N ASP A 1074 9.61 -5.83 9.13
CA ASP A 1074 10.34 -5.83 10.40
C ASP A 1074 11.83 -6.09 10.12
N ARG A 1075 12.62 -5.02 10.09
CA ARG A 1075 14.01 -5.05 9.68
C ARG A 1075 14.83 -6.00 10.55
N LEU A 1076 14.63 -5.96 11.87
CA LEU A 1076 15.38 -6.78 12.82
C LEU A 1076 15.07 -8.28 12.64
N TRP A 1077 13.80 -8.59 12.39
CA TRP A 1077 13.37 -9.97 12.12
C TRP A 1077 14.01 -10.50 10.83
N PHE A 1078 14.01 -9.72 9.74
CA PHE A 1078 14.51 -10.15 8.44
C PHE A 1078 16.05 -10.18 8.34
N LEU A 1079 16.75 -9.19 8.92
CA LEU A 1079 18.22 -9.13 8.91
C LEU A 1079 18.86 -10.38 9.51
N THR A 1080 18.30 -10.87 10.61
CA THR A 1080 18.79 -12.06 11.32
C THR A 1080 18.38 -13.38 10.63
N ARG A 1081 17.53 -13.33 9.59
CA ARG A 1081 16.89 -14.52 8.98
C ARG A 1081 17.14 -14.68 7.49
N GLY A 1082 18.08 -13.95 6.91
CA GLY A 1082 18.52 -14.17 5.53
C GLY A 1082 18.38 -12.96 4.63
N GLY A 1083 17.97 -11.82 5.18
CA GLY A 1083 17.79 -10.57 4.45
C GLY A 1083 16.45 -10.46 3.74
N LEU A 1084 16.31 -9.40 2.93
CA LEU A 1084 15.09 -9.09 2.19
C LEU A 1084 15.05 -9.79 0.84
N SER A 1085 16.20 -10.08 0.23
CA SER A 1085 16.27 -10.67 -1.10
C SER A 1085 17.40 -11.68 -1.23
N LYS A 1086 17.23 -12.67 -2.12
CA LYS A 1086 18.21 -13.72 -2.37
C LYS A 1086 18.88 -13.53 -3.72
N ALA A 1087 20.21 -13.57 -3.71
CA ALA A 1087 21.02 -13.71 -4.93
C ALA A 1087 20.86 -15.12 -5.50
N SER A 1088 20.14 -15.25 -6.62
CA SER A 1088 20.04 -16.51 -7.38
C SER A 1088 19.80 -16.19 -8.85
N ARG A 1089 20.50 -16.88 -9.77
CA ARG A 1089 20.24 -16.77 -11.22
C ARG A 1089 19.20 -17.82 -11.60
N VAL A 1090 18.06 -17.41 -12.15
CA VAL A 1090 17.03 -18.28 -12.80
C VAL A 1090 16.25 -19.24 -11.88
N ILE A 1091 16.78 -19.69 -10.74
CA ILE A 1091 16.04 -20.61 -9.84
C ILE A 1091 14.85 -19.90 -9.17
N ASN A 1092 15.10 -18.71 -8.60
CA ASN A 1092 14.05 -17.92 -7.97
C ASN A 1092 13.60 -16.91 -9.02
N ILE A 1093 12.56 -17.25 -9.80
CA ILE A 1093 12.10 -16.45 -10.94
C ILE A 1093 11.60 -15.07 -10.48
N SER A 1094 11.27 -14.94 -9.19
CA SER A 1094 11.04 -13.68 -8.50
C SER A 1094 11.84 -13.63 -7.19
N GLU A 1095 12.84 -12.76 -7.14
CA GLU A 1095 13.62 -12.42 -5.97
C GLU A 1095 12.77 -11.89 -4.80
N ASP A 1096 11.69 -11.18 -5.12
CA ASP A 1096 10.88 -10.47 -4.12
C ASP A 1096 10.09 -11.47 -3.23
N ILE A 1097 9.59 -12.56 -3.82
CA ILE A 1097 8.74 -13.53 -3.10
C ILE A 1097 9.50 -14.32 -2.06
N PHE A 1098 10.83 -14.42 -2.22
CA PHE A 1098 11.67 -15.07 -1.24
C PHE A 1098 11.44 -14.52 0.18
N ALA A 1099 11.32 -13.20 0.32
CA ALA A 1099 11.08 -12.58 1.61
C ALA A 1099 9.76 -13.06 2.23
N GLY A 1100 8.69 -13.12 1.42
CA GLY A 1100 7.39 -13.65 1.83
C GLY A 1100 7.44 -15.13 2.21
N PHE A 1101 8.12 -15.97 1.41
CA PHE A 1101 8.30 -17.38 1.74
C PHE A 1101 9.04 -17.57 3.06
N ASN A 1102 10.16 -16.87 3.24
CA ASN A 1102 10.98 -16.99 4.43
C ASN A 1102 10.25 -16.47 5.68
N CYS A 1103 9.45 -15.42 5.52
CA CYS A 1103 8.51 -14.91 6.51
C CYS A 1103 7.56 -16.04 6.97
N THR A 1104 6.79 -16.59 6.04
CA THR A 1104 5.78 -17.62 6.34
C THR A 1104 6.42 -18.89 6.91
N LEU A 1105 7.53 -19.36 6.33
CA LEU A 1105 8.24 -20.57 6.77
C LEU A 1105 8.90 -20.46 8.15
N ARG A 1106 9.07 -19.26 8.70
CA ARG A 1106 9.64 -19.04 10.03
C ARG A 1106 8.61 -18.52 11.04
N GLY A 1107 7.32 -18.64 10.73
CA GLY A 1107 6.23 -18.22 11.60
C GLY A 1107 6.08 -16.70 11.71
N GLY A 1108 6.40 -16.00 10.63
CA GLY A 1108 5.97 -14.61 10.43
C GLY A 1108 4.61 -14.56 9.73
N ASN A 1109 3.89 -13.47 9.93
CA ASN A 1109 2.56 -13.23 9.37
C ASN A 1109 2.60 -12.02 8.44
N VAL A 1110 1.91 -12.13 7.30
CA VAL A 1110 1.87 -11.11 6.26
C VAL A 1110 0.47 -10.50 6.20
N SER A 1111 0.31 -9.25 6.65
CA SER A 1111 -0.97 -8.53 6.62
C SER A 1111 -1.13 -7.73 5.32
N HIS A 1112 -2.33 -7.20 5.07
CA HIS A 1112 -2.64 -6.31 3.95
C HIS A 1112 -3.51 -5.15 4.41
N HIS A 1113 -3.11 -3.91 4.08
CA HIS A 1113 -3.74 -2.67 4.53
C HIS A 1113 -4.00 -1.74 3.35
N GLU A 1114 -5.27 -1.38 3.14
CA GLU A 1114 -5.70 -0.57 1.99
C GLU A 1114 -6.10 0.86 2.34
N TYR A 1115 -5.96 1.28 3.60
CA TYR A 1115 -6.13 2.69 3.98
C TYR A 1115 -4.91 3.55 3.62
N ILE A 1116 -3.84 2.96 3.09
CA ILE A 1116 -2.67 3.64 2.57
C ILE A 1116 -2.34 3.06 1.19
N GLN A 1117 -1.90 3.90 0.26
CA GLN A 1117 -1.50 3.47 -1.08
C GLN A 1117 -0.22 4.17 -1.55
N VAL A 1118 0.50 3.52 -2.46
CA VAL A 1118 1.71 4.05 -3.10
C VAL A 1118 1.53 3.95 -4.62
N GLY A 1119 1.95 4.98 -5.35
CA GLY A 1119 1.89 5.04 -6.80
C GLY A 1119 2.93 4.13 -7.46
N LYS A 1120 2.60 3.54 -8.61
CA LYS A 1120 3.50 2.72 -9.42
C LYS A 1120 3.41 3.09 -10.90
N GLY A 1121 4.56 3.34 -11.51
CA GLY A 1121 4.70 3.51 -12.95
C GLY A 1121 4.82 2.15 -13.63
N ARG A 1122 4.05 1.93 -14.69
CA ARG A 1122 4.18 0.76 -15.56
C ARG A 1122 4.38 1.22 -16.98
N ASP A 1123 5.32 0.60 -17.67
CA ASP A 1123 5.44 0.71 -19.11
C ASP A 1123 4.33 -0.11 -19.77
N VAL A 1124 3.73 0.46 -20.80
CA VAL A 1124 2.45 -0.01 -21.36
C VAL A 1124 2.64 -0.81 -22.66
N GLY A 1125 3.85 -1.30 -22.92
CA GLY A 1125 4.16 -2.11 -24.10
C GLY A 1125 3.68 -3.57 -23.96
N LEU A 1126 3.14 -4.14 -25.03
CA LEU A 1126 2.66 -5.54 -25.10
C LEU A 1126 3.70 -6.57 -24.63
N ASN A 1127 4.97 -6.40 -25.00
CA ASN A 1127 6.04 -7.29 -24.57
C ASN A 1127 6.25 -7.27 -23.05
N GLN A 1128 6.06 -6.12 -22.41
CA GLN A 1128 6.17 -6.02 -20.95
C GLN A 1128 4.97 -6.63 -20.23
N ILE A 1129 3.78 -6.51 -20.80
CA ILE A 1129 2.57 -7.19 -20.30
C ILE A 1129 2.80 -8.71 -20.31
N SER A 1130 3.28 -9.25 -21.44
CA SER A 1130 3.60 -10.68 -21.55
C SER A 1130 4.69 -11.13 -20.57
N MET A 1131 5.76 -10.34 -20.38
CA MET A 1131 6.80 -10.65 -19.38
C MET A 1131 6.27 -10.59 -17.94
N PHE A 1132 5.35 -9.68 -17.64
CA PHE A 1132 4.71 -9.59 -16.33
C PHE A 1132 3.81 -10.81 -16.05
N GLU A 1133 3.00 -11.22 -17.03
CA GLU A 1133 2.19 -12.45 -16.95
C GLU A 1133 3.08 -13.68 -16.77
N ALA A 1134 4.17 -13.79 -17.54
CA ALA A 1134 5.13 -14.87 -17.37
C ALA A 1134 5.75 -14.89 -15.95
N LYS A 1135 6.07 -13.71 -15.37
CA LYS A 1135 6.57 -13.61 -13.98
C LYS A 1135 5.51 -14.06 -12.97
N TRP A 1136 4.24 -13.78 -13.22
CA TRP A 1136 3.13 -14.16 -12.33
C TRP A 1136 2.74 -15.62 -12.40
N ASP A 1137 2.66 -16.18 -13.59
CA ASP A 1137 2.34 -17.59 -13.78
C ASP A 1137 3.45 -18.46 -13.20
N SER A 1138 4.71 -18.09 -13.45
CA SER A 1138 5.87 -18.78 -12.86
C SER A 1138 5.94 -18.64 -11.34
N THR A 1139 5.65 -17.45 -10.80
CA THR A 1139 5.50 -17.18 -9.37
C THR A 1139 4.41 -18.03 -8.73
N SER A 1140 3.22 -18.03 -9.31
CA SER A 1140 2.07 -18.76 -8.80
C SER A 1140 2.43 -20.22 -8.79
N THR A 1141 2.96 -20.73 -9.90
CA THR A 1141 3.50 -22.06 -10.03
C THR A 1141 4.45 -22.35 -8.86
N GLN A 1142 5.49 -21.54 -8.59
CA GLN A 1142 6.44 -21.75 -7.46
C GLN A 1142 5.79 -21.70 -6.06
N CYS A 1143 4.83 -20.81 -5.82
CA CYS A 1143 4.02 -20.76 -4.59
C CYS A 1143 3.16 -22.00 -4.41
N TRP A 1144 2.67 -22.57 -5.51
CA TRP A 1144 1.94 -23.84 -5.52
C TRP A 1144 2.91 -25.02 -5.31
N TRP A 1145 4.14 -24.96 -5.84
CA TRP A 1145 5.16 -26.02 -5.70
C TRP A 1145 5.78 -26.11 -4.29
N SER A 1146 5.71 -25.06 -3.48
CA SER A 1146 6.32 -24.94 -2.14
C SER A 1146 5.30 -25.18 -1.03
#